data_AF-A0A9W9HSJ6-F1
#
_entry.id   AF-A0A9W9HSJ6-F1
#
_cell.length_a   1.000
_cell.length_b   1.000
_cell.length_c   1.000
_cell.angle_alpha   90.00
_cell.angle_beta   90.00
_cell.angle_gamma   90.00
#
_symmetry.space_group_name_H-M   'P 1'
#
loop_
_entity.id
_entity.type
_entity.pdbx_description
1 polymer ?
#
loop_
_entity_poly.entity_id
_entity_poly.type
_entity_poly.pdbx_seq_one_letter_code
_entity_poly.pdbx_strand_id
1 'polypeptide(L)'
;MEELKKKVGQLFAVGFHGHTLSSEIKTLIRDYHIGGIVLFSRNIQTAEQLQTLVLDLQKEAHAAGHRRPLFIGIDQENGIVARITPPIASRVPGPMALGATHDPEIAYHASKATGKILDLFGINTNYAPICDINSEPLNPVIGVRSPGDNPEFVGRFASATGRGLRELNVIPSAKHFPGHGDTAVDSHYGLPEIPKTRDQLERCELIPFRRAVAEGVETVMTAHIALPNIDKELPATLSPVILDILRKDMGYDGMIVTDCLEMDGIRSTFGTEMGSVLAVKAGSDSVMICHTFKVQVASIEKVCSAVSDGTIELDRLNEATRRVGRVKDGFLNWDDAFRPRNLHGLQELNDEVATLSKDAYERSVTLVRDQPKILPLSDSSHIVFLFPGDKTPAGGAVDGEGLGRQDSYQATAYLDILKRYNSSIREIKYGKSGLSEEQWTEVRAADVVILVSINARESAYQETLGHQLPANTRALVAIAACAPYDFLEAPEVQTYITTYEPTIEAFSVAADIIFGAKIAKGTLPIQHGVSTTPEFNIERFNPERDLNDVLSAWEAALPTYPIPAENLEPLISRENAHHFVARVGPKLAGFCLVYSNAHGNPNTVHIAVVAVIPEYQGQGIGTSLLTETRSYFRTQFNIHRLNLGSSFPRFWPGVPRDLGQKVQDFFIHRGFRLSPPSARSVDLYQDIRSFQAPEKYMARAHERGFRFAPLQPEDYDACLVGQRKNFSDKSGWVEAYIQLHPERYPSQVMTAFDSEGRQVGWTLMLSPVPELNHIWAFPQLCGPQTGLIGCVGVDADHRKSGIGLALICHAVENMKQRGIEGVFVDWVALDGWYEQVGFEVWRSYRPGEI
;
A
#
# COMPACT_ATOMS: atom_id res chain seq x y z
N MET A 1 31.65 24.68 -2.24
CA MET A 1 30.32 25.32 -2.33
C MET A 1 29.60 24.92 -3.61
N GLU A 2 30.23 25.01 -4.79
CA GLU A 2 29.62 24.62 -6.06
C GLU A 2 29.17 23.15 -6.12
N GLU A 3 30.02 22.20 -5.75
CA GLU A 3 29.64 20.76 -5.71
C GLU A 3 28.51 20.47 -4.72
N LEU A 4 28.45 21.20 -3.60
CA LEU A 4 27.35 21.09 -2.64
C LEU A 4 26.04 21.59 -3.27
N LYS A 5 26.08 22.72 -3.97
CA LYS A 5 24.93 23.28 -4.68
C LYS A 5 24.38 22.29 -5.72
N LYS A 6 25.25 21.67 -6.51
CA LYS A 6 24.85 20.64 -7.49
C LYS A 6 24.21 19.41 -6.83
N LYS A 7 24.78 18.96 -5.71
CA LYS A 7 24.25 17.81 -4.96
C LYS A 7 22.91 18.09 -4.30
N VAL A 8 22.74 19.28 -3.71
CA VAL A 8 21.47 19.73 -3.13
C VAL A 8 20.42 19.93 -4.23
N GLY A 9 20.81 20.50 -5.38
CA GLY A 9 19.91 20.68 -6.51
C GLY A 9 19.24 19.38 -6.98
N GLN A 10 19.95 18.24 -6.92
CA GLN A 10 19.36 16.94 -7.25
C GLN A 10 18.16 16.56 -6.36
N LEU A 11 17.98 17.18 -5.20
CA LEU A 11 16.81 16.97 -4.34
C LEU A 11 15.59 17.81 -4.79
N PHE A 12 15.73 18.76 -5.70
CA PHE A 12 14.64 19.67 -6.06
C PHE A 12 13.93 19.23 -7.34
N ALA A 13 12.60 19.19 -7.26
CA ALA A 13 11.69 19.12 -8.40
C ALA A 13 11.00 20.50 -8.54
N VAL A 14 11.14 21.12 -9.71
CA VAL A 14 10.70 22.51 -9.92
C VAL A 14 9.81 22.65 -11.14
N GLY A 15 8.84 23.55 -11.08
CA GLY A 15 8.05 23.93 -12.26
C GLY A 15 8.55 25.25 -12.87
N PHE A 16 8.00 25.60 -14.03
CA PHE A 16 8.28 26.87 -14.71
C PHE A 16 7.09 27.28 -15.59
N HIS A 17 7.12 28.49 -16.13
CA HIS A 17 6.10 29.02 -17.03
C HIS A 17 6.55 29.01 -18.49
N GLY A 18 5.60 28.80 -19.41
CA GLY A 18 5.81 28.85 -20.84
C GLY A 18 5.95 27.48 -21.49
N HIS A 19 5.94 27.50 -22.83
CA HIS A 19 5.90 26.30 -23.68
C HIS A 19 7.30 25.89 -24.22
N THR A 20 8.34 26.66 -23.88
CA THR A 20 9.74 26.43 -24.28
C THR A 20 10.67 26.77 -23.11
N LEU A 21 11.96 26.40 -23.21
CA LEU A 21 12.92 26.65 -22.11
C LEU A 21 13.17 28.15 -21.94
N SER A 22 12.77 28.69 -20.80
CA SER A 22 13.13 30.04 -20.34
C SER A 22 14.59 30.12 -19.89
N SER A 23 15.12 31.34 -19.74
CA SER A 23 16.45 31.54 -19.14
C SER A 23 16.50 31.04 -17.69
N GLU A 24 15.42 31.21 -16.95
CA GLU A 24 15.30 30.82 -15.54
C GLU A 24 15.44 29.29 -15.37
N ILE A 25 14.70 28.50 -16.16
CA ILE A 25 14.79 27.04 -16.04
C ILE A 25 16.15 26.51 -16.52
N LYS A 26 16.75 27.15 -17.54
CA LYS A 26 18.12 26.84 -17.96
C LYS A 26 19.13 27.09 -16.85
N THR A 27 18.99 28.19 -16.10
CA THR A 27 19.83 28.47 -14.93
C THR A 27 19.67 27.40 -13.84
N LEU A 28 18.45 26.97 -13.53
CA LEU A 28 18.24 25.89 -12.55
C LEU A 28 18.86 24.57 -13.00
N ILE A 29 18.76 24.23 -14.29
CA ILE A 29 19.36 23.01 -14.85
C ILE A 29 20.89 23.08 -14.86
N ARG A 30 21.47 24.19 -15.35
CA ARG A 30 22.92 24.34 -15.56
C ARG A 30 23.68 24.64 -14.28
N ASP A 31 23.20 25.61 -13.51
CA ASP A 31 23.98 26.21 -12.42
C ASP A 31 23.66 25.56 -11.08
N TYR A 32 22.41 25.11 -10.90
CA TYR A 32 21.95 24.44 -9.69
C TYR A 32 21.87 22.92 -9.81
N HIS A 33 21.92 22.37 -11.03
CA HIS A 33 21.74 20.93 -11.29
C HIS A 33 20.50 20.36 -10.60
N ILE A 34 19.32 20.95 -10.85
CA ILE A 34 18.05 20.43 -10.33
C ILE A 34 17.82 18.96 -10.69
N GLY A 35 17.12 18.23 -9.83
CA GLY A 35 16.85 16.79 -10.00
C GLY A 35 15.68 16.49 -10.92
N GLY A 36 14.68 17.38 -10.97
CA GLY A 36 13.46 17.14 -11.73
C GLY A 36 12.69 18.39 -12.10
N ILE A 37 11.77 18.20 -13.05
CA ILE A 37 10.82 19.18 -13.57
C ILE A 37 9.41 18.72 -13.22
N VAL A 38 8.53 19.65 -12.85
CA VAL A 38 7.08 19.43 -12.73
C VAL A 38 6.37 20.22 -13.81
N LEU A 39 5.67 19.52 -14.70
CA LEU A 39 4.88 20.11 -15.78
C LEU A 39 3.43 20.33 -15.35
N PHE A 40 2.87 21.43 -15.84
CA PHE A 40 1.47 21.81 -15.63
C PHE A 40 0.82 22.16 -16.98
N SER A 41 -0.49 22.40 -16.97
CA SER A 41 -1.22 22.80 -18.18
C SER A 41 -0.62 24.05 -18.84
N ARG A 42 -0.02 24.96 -18.06
CA ARG A 42 0.72 26.14 -18.55
C ARG A 42 1.97 25.84 -19.39
N ASN A 43 2.38 24.57 -19.48
CA ASN A 43 3.51 24.13 -20.29
C ASN A 43 3.08 23.40 -21.57
N ILE A 44 1.77 23.21 -21.76
CA ILE A 44 1.20 22.30 -22.74
C ILE A 44 0.30 23.08 -23.71
N GLN A 45 0.68 23.11 -24.98
CA GLN A 45 -0.07 23.77 -26.05
C GLN A 45 -0.48 22.81 -27.16
N THR A 46 0.45 22.01 -27.68
CA THR A 46 0.20 20.96 -28.69
C THR A 46 1.02 19.72 -28.39
N ALA A 47 0.69 18.59 -29.04
CA ALA A 47 1.43 17.35 -28.90
C ALA A 47 2.91 17.50 -29.30
N GLU A 48 3.18 18.16 -30.43
CA GLU A 48 4.52 18.40 -30.98
C GLU A 48 5.33 19.32 -30.07
N GLN A 49 4.70 20.39 -29.56
CA GLN A 49 5.34 21.33 -28.65
C GLN A 49 5.71 20.64 -27.33
N LEU A 50 4.81 19.85 -26.76
CA LEU A 50 5.07 19.15 -25.49
C LEU A 50 6.24 18.16 -25.63
N GLN A 51 6.24 17.37 -26.70
CA GLN A 51 7.34 16.42 -26.96
C GLN A 51 8.68 17.14 -27.17
N THR A 52 8.67 18.27 -27.89
CA THR A 52 9.87 19.09 -28.09
C THR A 52 10.37 19.68 -26.77
N LEU A 53 9.47 20.20 -25.94
CA LEU A 53 9.79 20.77 -24.63
C LEU A 53 10.49 19.75 -23.73
N VAL A 54 9.93 18.54 -23.61
CA VAL A 54 10.51 17.47 -22.79
C VAL A 54 11.89 17.06 -23.29
N LEU A 55 12.05 16.90 -24.60
CA LEU A 55 13.35 16.56 -25.20
C LEU A 55 14.39 17.67 -24.96
N ASP A 56 14.00 18.93 -25.11
CA ASP A 56 14.91 20.07 -24.91
C ASP A 56 15.34 20.20 -23.45
N LEU A 57 14.45 19.93 -22.48
CA LEU A 57 14.82 19.86 -21.06
C LEU A 57 15.87 18.78 -20.80
N GLN A 58 15.72 17.59 -21.38
CA GLN A 58 16.71 16.51 -21.24
C GLN A 58 18.04 16.84 -21.93
N LYS A 59 18.01 17.45 -23.12
CA LYS A 59 19.22 17.89 -23.83
C LYS A 59 19.97 18.95 -23.02
N GLU A 60 19.25 19.88 -22.42
CA GLU A 60 19.82 20.93 -21.56
C GLU A 60 20.54 20.32 -20.34
N ALA A 61 19.91 19.34 -19.68
CA ALA A 61 20.53 18.63 -18.55
C ALA A 61 21.76 17.81 -18.96
N HIS A 62 21.69 17.09 -20.07
CA HIS A 62 22.84 16.33 -20.58
C HIS A 62 24.01 17.25 -20.94
N ALA A 63 23.75 18.36 -21.64
CA ALA A 63 24.77 19.35 -22.00
C ALA A 63 25.39 20.02 -20.77
N ALA A 64 24.61 20.21 -19.71
CA ALA A 64 25.08 20.68 -18.41
C ALA A 64 25.89 19.64 -17.61
N GLY A 65 26.06 18.41 -18.11
CA GLY A 65 26.87 17.37 -17.47
C GLY A 65 26.15 16.62 -16.34
N HIS A 66 24.81 16.55 -16.37
CA HIS A 66 24.08 15.70 -15.42
C HIS A 66 24.45 14.23 -15.61
N ARG A 67 24.71 13.52 -14.51
CA ARG A 67 25.01 12.09 -14.55
C ARG A 67 23.81 11.25 -15.00
N ARG A 68 22.59 11.68 -14.66
CA ARG A 68 21.33 10.96 -14.89
C ARG A 68 20.33 11.92 -15.53
N PRO A 69 19.38 11.42 -16.35
CA PRO A 69 18.28 12.25 -16.84
C PRO A 69 17.51 12.97 -15.72
N LEU A 70 16.82 14.05 -16.09
CA LEU A 70 15.86 14.70 -15.21
C LEU A 70 14.66 13.77 -14.98
N PHE A 71 14.09 13.81 -13.78
CA PHE A 71 12.67 13.48 -13.65
C PHE A 71 11.86 14.52 -14.42
N ILE A 72 10.91 14.08 -15.22
CA ILE A 72 9.91 14.91 -15.89
C ILE A 72 8.58 14.43 -15.33
N GLY A 73 8.10 15.15 -14.32
CA GLY A 73 6.92 14.84 -13.53
C GLY A 73 5.68 15.60 -13.98
N ILE A 74 4.51 15.03 -13.72
CA ILE A 74 3.20 15.64 -13.99
C ILE A 74 2.14 15.10 -13.03
N ASP A 75 1.09 15.88 -12.74
CA ASP A 75 -0.13 15.40 -12.08
C ASP A 75 -1.15 14.93 -13.11
N GLN A 76 -0.98 13.71 -13.62
CA GLN A 76 -1.95 13.06 -14.50
C GLN A 76 -2.71 12.00 -13.70
N GLU A 77 -3.55 12.45 -12.77
CA GLU A 77 -4.43 11.59 -11.94
C GLU A 77 -5.62 11.04 -12.74
N ASN A 78 -5.87 11.63 -13.92
CA ASN A 78 -7.04 11.45 -14.77
C ASN A 78 -8.30 12.14 -14.22
N GLY A 79 -9.44 11.98 -14.90
CA GLY A 79 -10.68 12.67 -14.56
C GLY A 79 -10.53 14.19 -14.47
N ILE A 80 -10.89 14.77 -13.33
CA ILE A 80 -10.87 16.23 -13.14
C ILE A 80 -9.45 16.81 -12.99
N VAL A 81 -8.49 16.03 -12.47
CA VAL A 81 -7.07 16.41 -12.36
C VAL A 81 -6.27 15.71 -13.46
N ALA A 82 -6.29 16.34 -14.62
CA ALA A 82 -5.51 15.95 -15.79
C ALA A 82 -4.89 17.20 -16.43
N ARG A 83 -3.62 17.12 -16.82
CA ARG A 83 -2.91 18.20 -17.52
C ARG A 83 -2.91 17.96 -19.03
N ILE A 84 -2.69 16.72 -19.45
CA ILE A 84 -2.84 16.30 -20.85
C ILE A 84 -4.30 15.87 -21.03
N THR A 85 -5.04 16.64 -21.83
CA THR A 85 -6.46 16.43 -22.12
C THR A 85 -6.73 16.69 -23.60
N PRO A 86 -7.91 16.33 -24.14
CA PRO A 86 -8.28 16.67 -25.52
C PRO A 86 -8.17 18.18 -25.75
N PRO A 87 -7.72 18.61 -26.94
CA PRO A 87 -7.49 17.78 -28.15
C PRO A 87 -6.11 17.10 -28.24
N ILE A 88 -5.28 17.14 -27.20
CA ILE A 88 -3.90 16.60 -27.27
C ILE A 88 -3.88 15.08 -27.17
N ALA A 89 -4.57 14.50 -26.19
CA ALA A 89 -4.74 13.06 -26.06
C ALA A 89 -6.12 12.74 -25.46
N SER A 90 -6.64 11.55 -25.74
CA SER A 90 -7.90 11.06 -25.19
C SER A 90 -7.91 11.07 -23.66
N ARG A 91 -9.07 11.36 -23.07
CA ARG A 91 -9.24 11.30 -21.61
C ARG A 91 -9.32 9.86 -21.14
N VAL A 92 -8.73 9.63 -19.96
CA VAL A 92 -8.91 8.43 -19.14
C VAL A 92 -9.84 8.79 -17.97
N PRO A 93 -10.74 7.90 -17.51
CA PRO A 93 -11.63 8.21 -16.39
C PRO A 93 -10.86 8.42 -15.08
N GLY A 94 -11.45 9.24 -14.20
CA GLY A 94 -10.88 9.58 -12.90
C GLY A 94 -11.03 8.48 -11.86
N PRO A 95 -10.35 8.64 -10.70
CA PRO A 95 -10.32 7.61 -9.66
C PRO A 95 -11.69 7.17 -9.14
N MET A 96 -12.61 8.10 -8.81
CA MET A 96 -13.94 7.71 -8.30
C MET A 96 -14.82 7.04 -9.35
N ALA A 97 -14.72 7.47 -10.62
CA ALA A 97 -15.41 6.80 -11.72
C ALA A 97 -14.90 5.35 -11.84
N LEU A 98 -13.58 5.14 -11.86
CA LEU A 98 -13.02 3.79 -11.86
C LEU A 98 -13.37 3.02 -10.58
N GLY A 99 -13.46 3.70 -9.44
CA GLY A 99 -13.84 3.12 -8.15
C GLY A 99 -15.26 2.60 -8.11
N ALA A 100 -16.19 3.27 -8.77
CA ALA A 100 -17.59 2.85 -8.88
C ALA A 100 -17.78 1.53 -9.66
N THR A 101 -16.72 1.03 -10.33
CA THR A 101 -16.71 -0.31 -10.94
C THR A 101 -16.42 -1.43 -9.93
N HIS A 102 -15.90 -1.11 -8.74
CA HIS A 102 -15.39 -2.03 -7.72
C HIS A 102 -14.35 -3.06 -8.22
N ASP A 103 -13.70 -2.79 -9.36
CA ASP A 103 -12.73 -3.67 -10.00
C ASP A 103 -11.33 -3.00 -10.05
N PRO A 104 -10.37 -3.41 -9.21
CA PRO A 104 -9.02 -2.86 -9.28
C PRO A 104 -8.31 -3.07 -10.63
N GLU A 105 -8.70 -4.07 -11.44
CA GLU A 105 -8.05 -4.32 -12.73
C GLU A 105 -8.40 -3.24 -13.77
N ILE A 106 -9.57 -2.59 -13.69
CA ILE A 106 -9.85 -1.45 -14.58
C ILE A 106 -8.89 -0.28 -14.28
N ALA A 107 -8.48 -0.11 -13.02
CA ALA A 107 -7.52 0.91 -12.62
C ALA A 107 -6.12 0.62 -13.19
N TYR A 108 -5.72 -0.66 -13.22
CA TYR A 108 -4.47 -1.09 -13.88
C TYR A 108 -4.50 -0.80 -15.39
N HIS A 109 -5.60 -1.13 -16.08
CA HIS A 109 -5.71 -0.84 -17.52
C HIS A 109 -5.75 0.66 -17.81
N ALA A 110 -6.49 1.43 -17.01
CA ALA A 110 -6.54 2.89 -17.11
C ALA A 110 -5.17 3.52 -16.88
N SER A 111 -4.42 3.08 -15.87
CA SER A 111 -3.09 3.63 -15.59
C SER A 111 -2.04 3.19 -16.61
N LYS A 112 -2.18 2.00 -17.20
CA LYS A 112 -1.36 1.55 -18.33
C LYS A 112 -1.59 2.43 -19.57
N ALA A 113 -2.84 2.77 -19.85
CA ALA A 113 -3.21 3.73 -20.90
C ALA A 113 -2.62 5.13 -20.62
N THR A 114 -2.75 5.63 -19.39
CA THR A 114 -2.08 6.87 -18.96
C THR A 114 -0.57 6.78 -19.15
N GLY A 115 0.07 5.67 -18.76
CA GLY A 115 1.50 5.44 -18.94
C GLY A 115 1.94 5.50 -20.40
N LYS A 116 1.15 4.94 -21.33
CA LYS A 116 1.42 5.02 -22.78
C LYS A 116 1.38 6.48 -23.28
N ILE A 117 0.40 7.26 -22.83
CA ILE A 117 0.28 8.69 -23.16
C ILE A 117 1.51 9.45 -22.63
N LEU A 118 1.88 9.23 -21.37
CA LEU A 118 3.01 9.91 -20.75
C LEU A 118 4.34 9.55 -21.42
N ASP A 119 4.59 8.26 -21.67
CA ASP A 119 5.78 7.82 -22.40
C ASP A 119 5.84 8.40 -23.81
N LEU A 120 4.72 8.54 -24.54
CA LEU A 120 4.71 9.15 -25.88
C LEU A 120 5.27 10.59 -25.89
N PHE A 121 5.10 11.32 -24.79
CA PHE A 121 5.64 12.67 -24.59
C PHE A 121 7.00 12.70 -23.86
N GLY A 122 7.55 11.56 -23.47
CA GLY A 122 8.81 11.46 -22.73
C GLY A 122 8.71 11.82 -21.24
N ILE A 123 7.48 11.91 -20.71
CA ILE A 123 7.22 12.14 -19.29
C ILE A 123 7.45 10.83 -18.54
N ASN A 124 8.28 10.85 -17.51
CA ASN A 124 8.79 9.65 -16.85
C ASN A 124 8.42 9.53 -15.37
N THR A 125 7.73 10.52 -14.81
CA THR A 125 7.16 10.47 -13.45
C THR A 125 5.71 10.94 -13.50
N ASN A 126 4.82 10.20 -12.84
CA ASN A 126 3.45 10.65 -12.61
C ASN A 126 3.22 10.74 -11.10
N TYR A 127 2.75 11.90 -10.63
CA TYR A 127 2.36 12.10 -9.23
C TYR A 127 0.97 11.50 -8.99
N ALA A 128 0.87 10.19 -9.18
CA ALA A 128 -0.28 9.33 -8.94
C ALA A 128 0.26 7.91 -8.63
N PRO A 129 -0.45 7.07 -7.86
CA PRO A 129 -1.86 7.15 -7.48
C PRO A 129 -2.20 8.00 -6.26
N ILE A 130 -3.47 8.42 -6.19
CA ILE A 130 -4.11 8.85 -4.95
C ILE A 130 -4.34 7.65 -4.04
N CYS A 131 -3.90 7.78 -2.80
CA CYS A 131 -4.06 6.88 -1.66
C CYS A 131 -5.00 7.46 -0.59
N ASP A 132 -5.50 8.68 -0.79
CA ASP A 132 -6.46 9.31 0.12
C ASP A 132 -7.82 8.62 0.07
N ILE A 133 -8.44 8.47 1.23
CA ILE A 133 -9.73 7.82 1.41
C ILE A 133 -10.77 8.89 1.62
N ASN A 134 -11.78 8.97 0.74
CA ASN A 134 -12.79 10.04 0.79
C ASN A 134 -13.84 9.79 1.89
N SER A 135 -13.38 9.81 3.13
CA SER A 135 -14.16 9.52 4.34
C SER A 135 -14.96 10.72 4.86
N GLU A 136 -14.59 11.95 4.47
CA GLU A 136 -15.36 13.17 4.73
C GLU A 136 -16.13 13.59 3.46
N PRO A 137 -17.48 13.45 3.42
CA PRO A 137 -18.30 13.82 2.28
C PRO A 137 -18.23 15.29 1.85
N LEU A 138 -17.79 16.19 2.73
CA LEU A 138 -17.60 17.62 2.43
C LEU A 138 -16.17 17.97 2.02
N ASN A 139 -15.31 16.96 1.75
CA ASN A 139 -13.92 17.21 1.39
C ASN A 139 -13.81 17.96 0.03
N PRO A 140 -13.30 19.21 0.02
CA PRO A 140 -13.28 20.06 -1.18
C PRO A 140 -12.06 19.81 -2.08
N VAL A 141 -11.07 19.06 -1.60
CA VAL A 141 -9.76 18.91 -2.25
C VAL A 141 -9.55 17.51 -2.83
N ILE A 142 -10.04 16.46 -2.17
CA ILE A 142 -9.95 15.07 -2.66
C ILE A 142 -11.18 14.71 -3.47
N GLY A 143 -12.37 14.63 -2.85
CA GLY A 143 -13.62 14.30 -3.54
C GLY A 143 -13.47 13.13 -4.52
N VAL A 144 -13.76 13.38 -5.80
CA VAL A 144 -13.70 12.37 -6.89
C VAL A 144 -12.27 11.93 -7.29
N ARG A 145 -11.23 12.55 -6.72
CA ARG A 145 -9.82 12.12 -6.88
C ARG A 145 -9.50 10.87 -6.08
N SER A 146 -10.28 10.56 -5.05
CA SER A 146 -10.20 9.27 -4.37
C SER A 146 -11.07 8.24 -5.09
N PRO A 147 -10.66 6.96 -5.16
CA PRO A 147 -11.49 5.91 -5.72
C PRO A 147 -12.65 5.48 -4.79
N GLY A 148 -12.77 6.03 -3.58
CA GLY A 148 -13.87 5.72 -2.67
C GLY A 148 -13.54 5.94 -1.19
N ASP A 149 -14.40 5.45 -0.30
CA ASP A 149 -14.23 5.57 1.16
C ASP A 149 -13.77 4.27 1.84
N ASN A 150 -13.62 3.18 1.08
CA ASN A 150 -13.16 1.90 1.60
C ASN A 150 -11.61 1.81 1.58
N PRO A 151 -10.92 1.79 2.74
CA PRO A 151 -9.46 1.82 2.81
C PRO A 151 -8.76 0.68 2.04
N GLU A 152 -9.32 -0.54 2.11
CA GLU A 152 -8.77 -1.73 1.47
C GLU A 152 -8.93 -1.68 -0.06
N PHE A 153 -10.05 -1.14 -0.55
CA PHE A 153 -10.25 -0.91 -1.98
C PHE A 153 -9.33 0.20 -2.50
N VAL A 154 -9.20 1.32 -1.79
CA VAL A 154 -8.27 2.41 -2.13
C VAL A 154 -6.83 1.88 -2.22
N GLY A 155 -6.41 1.03 -1.28
CA GLY A 155 -5.10 0.37 -1.35
C GLY A 155 -4.92 -0.50 -2.61
N ARG A 156 -5.91 -1.34 -2.94
CA ARG A 156 -5.89 -2.15 -4.18
C ARG A 156 -5.85 -1.30 -5.44
N PHE A 157 -6.62 -0.22 -5.47
CA PHE A 157 -6.67 0.73 -6.57
C PHE A 157 -5.31 1.40 -6.79
N ALA A 158 -4.68 1.88 -5.71
CA ALA A 158 -3.36 2.50 -5.76
C ALA A 158 -2.29 1.52 -6.26
N SER A 159 -2.28 0.29 -5.73
CA SER A 159 -1.42 -0.81 -6.18
C SER A 159 -1.55 -1.08 -7.69
N ALA A 160 -2.77 -1.28 -8.16
CA ALA A 160 -3.08 -1.53 -9.57
C ALA A 160 -2.62 -0.38 -10.47
N THR A 161 -2.88 0.87 -10.03
CA THR A 161 -2.47 2.08 -10.74
C THR A 161 -0.94 2.15 -10.86
N GLY A 162 -0.22 1.96 -9.74
CA GLY A 162 1.25 1.98 -9.72
C GLY A 162 1.86 0.88 -10.60
N ARG A 163 1.24 -0.31 -10.64
CA ARG A 163 1.67 -1.41 -11.53
C ARG A 163 1.54 -1.03 -13.00
N GLY A 164 0.42 -0.46 -13.42
CA GLY A 164 0.24 -0.06 -14.83
C GLY A 164 1.17 1.07 -15.27
N LEU A 165 1.48 2.04 -14.40
CA LEU A 165 2.48 3.08 -14.69
C LEU A 165 3.89 2.49 -14.83
N ARG A 166 4.28 1.61 -13.90
CA ARG A 166 5.61 0.97 -13.88
C ARG A 166 5.89 0.15 -15.15
N GLU A 167 4.88 -0.49 -15.73
CA GLU A 167 5.04 -1.24 -16.98
C GLU A 167 5.45 -0.39 -18.18
N LEU A 168 5.15 0.91 -18.14
CA LEU A 168 5.57 1.88 -19.16
C LEU A 168 6.79 2.69 -18.71
N ASN A 169 7.51 2.20 -17.69
CA ASN A 169 8.67 2.86 -17.14
C ASN A 169 8.37 4.29 -16.63
N VAL A 170 7.12 4.54 -16.22
CA VAL A 170 6.69 5.78 -15.57
C VAL A 170 6.68 5.56 -14.06
N ILE A 171 7.42 6.41 -13.35
CA ILE A 171 7.59 6.32 -11.90
C ILE A 171 6.30 6.78 -11.20
N PRO A 172 5.63 5.93 -10.41
CA PRO A 172 4.45 6.31 -9.64
C PRO A 172 4.82 7.04 -8.34
N SER A 173 3.88 7.83 -7.84
CA SER A 173 3.94 8.51 -6.54
C SER A 173 2.65 8.34 -5.75
N ALA A 174 2.70 7.53 -4.69
CA ALA A 174 1.57 7.36 -3.79
C ALA A 174 1.36 8.63 -2.94
N LYS A 175 0.15 9.19 -2.92
CA LYS A 175 -0.11 10.49 -2.27
C LYS A 175 -1.53 10.62 -1.68
N HIS A 176 -1.77 11.46 -0.67
CA HIS A 176 -0.83 12.38 -0.02
C HIS A 176 -0.60 11.90 1.42
N PHE A 177 0.59 11.39 1.72
CA PHE A 177 0.90 10.80 3.02
C PHE A 177 0.83 11.85 4.15
N PRO A 178 0.21 11.55 5.30
CA PRO A 178 -0.35 10.26 5.73
C PRO A 178 -1.83 10.03 5.40
N GLY A 179 -2.49 10.93 4.67
CA GLY A 179 -3.88 10.81 4.22
C GLY A 179 -4.64 12.14 4.35
N HIS A 180 -5.10 12.68 3.22
CA HIS A 180 -5.73 14.01 3.09
C HIS A 180 -7.25 13.92 2.85
N GLY A 181 -7.82 12.72 2.99
CA GLY A 181 -9.22 12.44 2.64
C GLY A 181 -10.25 12.81 3.71
N ASP A 182 -9.82 13.11 4.93
CA ASP A 182 -10.68 13.46 6.08
C ASP A 182 -10.50 14.92 6.51
N THR A 183 -10.81 15.86 5.62
CA THR A 183 -10.78 17.29 5.93
C THR A 183 -11.79 18.05 5.09
N ALA A 184 -12.41 19.06 5.70
CA ALA A 184 -13.24 20.06 5.02
C ALA A 184 -12.46 21.34 4.64
N VAL A 185 -11.17 21.42 4.99
CA VAL A 185 -10.27 22.54 4.67
C VAL A 185 -9.34 22.16 3.54
N ASP A 186 -9.23 23.03 2.54
CA ASP A 186 -8.29 22.88 1.41
C ASP A 186 -6.88 23.42 1.77
N SER A 187 -5.87 22.58 1.57
CA SER A 187 -4.46 22.91 1.80
C SER A 187 -3.90 23.99 0.88
N HIS A 188 -4.56 24.30 -0.24
CA HIS A 188 -4.16 25.40 -1.12
C HIS A 188 -4.42 26.78 -0.48
N TYR A 189 -5.39 26.87 0.44
CA TYR A 189 -5.84 28.14 1.02
C TYR A 189 -5.66 28.22 2.55
N GLY A 190 -5.19 27.14 3.20
CA GLY A 190 -4.93 27.08 4.64
C GLY A 190 -4.20 25.80 5.04
N LEU A 191 -4.01 25.58 6.35
CA LEU A 191 -3.46 24.34 6.89
C LEU A 191 -4.62 23.47 7.41
N PRO A 192 -4.97 22.34 6.75
CA PRO A 192 -5.99 21.42 7.23
C PRO A 192 -5.55 20.75 8.52
N GLU A 193 -6.46 20.64 9.49
CA GLU A 193 -6.22 19.99 10.77
C GLU A 193 -7.08 18.73 10.88
N ILE A 194 -6.45 17.58 11.11
CA ILE A 194 -7.14 16.29 11.28
C ILE A 194 -6.84 15.79 12.72
N PRO A 195 -7.78 15.91 13.67
CA PRO A 195 -7.56 15.55 15.07
C PRO A 195 -7.63 14.03 15.31
N LYS A 196 -7.02 13.23 14.43
CA LYS A 196 -6.94 11.76 14.56
C LYS A 196 -5.71 11.34 15.36
N THR A 197 -5.91 10.36 16.22
CA THR A 197 -4.82 9.63 16.88
C THR A 197 -4.09 8.73 15.88
N ARG A 198 -2.87 8.32 16.22
CA ARG A 198 -2.11 7.34 15.43
C ARG A 198 -2.90 6.04 15.19
N ASP A 199 -3.68 5.59 16.17
CA ASP A 199 -4.48 4.37 16.08
C ASP A 199 -5.62 4.49 15.07
N GLN A 200 -6.26 5.65 15.00
CA GLN A 200 -7.30 5.92 13.99
C GLN A 200 -6.71 5.94 12.59
N LEU A 201 -5.56 6.60 12.38
CA LEU A 201 -4.86 6.60 11.08
C LEU A 201 -4.48 5.17 10.63
N GLU A 202 -4.06 4.31 11.55
CA GLU A 202 -3.69 2.91 11.27
C GLU A 202 -4.88 2.03 10.89
N ARG A 203 -6.11 2.44 11.23
CA ARG A 203 -7.35 1.74 10.89
C ARG A 203 -8.01 2.27 9.61
N CYS A 204 -7.49 3.36 9.04
CA CYS A 204 -8.04 4.00 7.85
C CYS A 204 -6.91 4.53 6.95
N GLU A 205 -6.46 5.77 7.15
CA GLU A 205 -5.63 6.54 6.21
C GLU A 205 -4.31 5.85 5.82
N LEU A 206 -3.68 5.12 6.74
CA LEU A 206 -2.38 4.47 6.50
C LEU A 206 -2.50 3.13 5.77
N ILE A 207 -3.70 2.56 5.60
CA ILE A 207 -3.89 1.25 4.96
C ILE A 207 -3.37 1.27 3.51
N PRO A 208 -3.78 2.22 2.63
CA PRO A 208 -3.26 2.29 1.27
C PRO A 208 -1.74 2.47 1.21
N PHE A 209 -1.16 3.30 2.08
CA PHE A 209 0.29 3.54 2.11
C PHE A 209 1.09 2.32 2.55
N ARG A 210 0.62 1.58 3.59
CA ARG A 210 1.28 0.33 4.02
C ARG A 210 1.33 -0.69 2.90
N ARG A 211 0.23 -0.82 2.16
CA ARG A 211 0.18 -1.69 0.99
C ARG A 211 1.15 -1.23 -0.09
N ALA A 212 1.13 0.05 -0.46
CA ALA A 212 2.03 0.60 -1.47
C ALA A 212 3.51 0.39 -1.10
N VAL A 213 3.87 0.58 0.17
CA VAL A 213 5.23 0.30 0.69
C VAL A 213 5.55 -1.19 0.63
N ALA A 214 4.62 -2.06 1.03
CA ALA A 214 4.83 -3.50 1.01
C ALA A 214 5.04 -4.07 -0.40
N GLU A 215 4.41 -3.44 -1.39
CA GLU A 215 4.56 -3.76 -2.81
C GLU A 215 5.73 -3.01 -3.49
N GLY A 216 6.47 -2.18 -2.75
CA GLY A 216 7.67 -1.51 -3.24
C GLY A 216 7.40 -0.33 -4.17
N VAL A 217 6.44 0.54 -3.84
CA VAL A 217 6.26 1.83 -4.53
C VAL A 217 7.56 2.64 -4.51
N GLU A 218 7.87 3.30 -5.63
CA GLU A 218 9.14 4.02 -5.81
C GLU A 218 9.19 5.33 -5.03
N THR A 219 8.06 6.05 -5.03
CA THR A 219 7.95 7.37 -4.44
C THR A 219 6.66 7.54 -3.64
N VAL A 220 6.73 8.29 -2.55
CA VAL A 220 5.58 8.69 -1.73
C VAL A 220 5.62 10.20 -1.56
N MET A 221 4.51 10.87 -1.87
CA MET A 221 4.36 12.31 -1.70
C MET A 221 3.66 12.64 -0.37
N THR A 222 4.17 13.62 0.36
CA THR A 222 3.63 14.02 1.68
C THR A 222 2.62 15.18 1.57
N ALA A 223 1.62 15.19 2.44
CA ALA A 223 0.59 16.21 2.52
C ALA A 223 0.93 17.33 3.52
N HIS A 224 0.50 18.56 3.21
CA HIS A 224 0.56 19.69 4.14
C HIS A 224 -0.64 19.70 5.07
N ILE A 225 -0.69 18.78 6.04
CA ILE A 225 -1.77 18.64 7.02
C ILE A 225 -1.23 18.64 8.45
N ALA A 226 -1.97 19.21 9.40
CA ALA A 226 -1.69 19.16 10.83
C ALA A 226 -2.36 17.95 11.48
N LEU A 227 -1.61 17.23 12.33
CA LEU A 227 -2.08 16.07 13.10
C LEU A 227 -1.78 16.30 14.59
N PRO A 228 -2.53 17.18 15.27
CA PRO A 228 -2.20 17.68 16.61
C PRO A 228 -2.16 16.59 17.70
N ASN A 229 -2.81 15.45 17.45
CA ASN A 229 -2.79 14.29 18.34
C ASN A 229 -1.55 13.38 18.12
N ILE A 230 -0.64 13.75 17.21
CA ILE A 230 0.64 13.07 16.94
C ILE A 230 1.80 14.06 17.04
N ASP A 231 1.70 15.21 16.35
CA ASP A 231 2.66 16.31 16.40
C ASP A 231 1.90 17.64 16.46
N LYS A 232 2.14 18.40 17.52
CA LYS A 232 1.42 19.67 17.80
C LYS A 232 2.04 20.87 17.09
N GLU A 233 3.29 20.75 16.64
CA GLU A 233 4.09 21.89 16.17
C GLU A 233 4.21 21.91 14.65
N LEU A 234 4.35 20.74 14.04
CA LEU A 234 4.73 20.64 12.63
C LEU A 234 3.66 19.92 11.80
N PRO A 235 3.35 20.42 10.59
CA PRO A 235 2.54 19.67 9.63
C PRO A 235 3.29 18.41 9.17
N ALA A 236 2.54 17.42 8.67
CA ALA A 236 3.06 16.10 8.32
C ALA A 236 4.30 16.13 7.40
N THR A 237 4.32 16.99 6.37
CA THR A 237 5.49 17.18 5.49
C THR A 237 6.77 17.61 6.22
N LEU A 238 6.65 18.31 7.35
CA LEU A 238 7.78 18.86 8.10
C LEU A 238 8.06 18.11 9.41
N SER A 239 7.20 17.17 9.82
CA SER A 239 7.30 16.47 11.09
C SER A 239 8.14 15.20 10.99
N PRO A 240 9.30 15.10 11.69
CA PRO A 240 10.06 13.86 11.77
C PRO A 240 9.26 12.72 12.39
N VAL A 241 8.40 13.01 13.37
CA VAL A 241 7.56 12.02 14.06
C VAL A 241 6.58 11.37 13.09
N ILE A 242 5.96 12.15 12.21
CA ILE A 242 5.01 11.65 11.21
C ILE A 242 5.74 10.96 10.06
N LEU A 243 6.88 11.48 9.59
CA LEU A 243 7.66 10.81 8.54
C LEU A 243 8.33 9.52 9.02
N ASP A 244 8.66 9.40 10.31
CA ASP A 244 9.17 8.17 10.93
C ASP A 244 8.15 7.03 10.90
N ILE A 245 6.85 7.33 10.83
CA ILE A 245 5.82 6.32 10.57
C ILE A 245 6.11 5.61 9.26
N LEU A 246 6.40 6.36 8.21
CA LEU A 246 6.72 5.80 6.89
C LEU A 246 8.13 5.18 6.88
N ARG A 247 9.13 5.89 7.40
CA ARG A 247 10.54 5.45 7.37
C ARG A 247 10.85 4.28 8.27
N LYS A 248 10.49 4.38 9.55
CA LYS A 248 10.88 3.42 10.60
C LYS A 248 9.82 2.34 10.76
N ASP A 249 8.55 2.74 10.93
CA ASP A 249 7.49 1.77 11.23
C ASP A 249 7.13 0.93 10.00
N MET A 250 6.90 1.57 8.84
CA MET A 250 6.64 0.84 7.58
C MET A 250 7.91 0.33 6.90
N GLY A 251 9.10 0.78 7.34
CA GLY A 251 10.38 0.39 6.78
C GLY A 251 10.57 0.82 5.31
N TYR A 252 10.04 1.98 4.94
CA TYR A 252 10.08 2.51 3.57
C TYR A 252 11.46 3.09 3.20
N ASP A 253 12.18 2.42 2.29
CA ASP A 253 13.47 2.88 1.76
C ASP A 253 13.39 3.52 0.36
N GLY A 254 12.19 3.75 -0.17
CA GLY A 254 11.96 4.50 -1.42
C GLY A 254 12.06 6.01 -1.22
N MET A 255 11.86 6.80 -2.28
CA MET A 255 11.99 8.25 -2.23
C MET A 255 10.76 8.90 -1.56
N ILE A 256 10.96 9.79 -0.59
CA ILE A 256 9.90 10.70 -0.13
C ILE A 256 10.05 12.04 -0.85
N VAL A 257 8.97 12.53 -1.45
CA VAL A 257 8.88 13.85 -2.08
C VAL A 257 7.84 14.68 -1.35
N THR A 258 8.03 15.99 -1.21
CA THR A 258 6.99 16.87 -0.66
C THR A 258 5.91 17.15 -1.71
N ASP A 259 4.69 17.44 -1.28
CA ASP A 259 3.80 18.29 -2.09
C ASP A 259 4.40 19.71 -2.24
N CYS A 260 3.81 20.56 -3.07
CA CYS A 260 4.36 21.86 -3.43
C CYS A 260 4.49 22.80 -2.23
N LEU A 261 5.73 23.13 -1.84
CA LEU A 261 6.00 24.02 -0.69
C LEU A 261 5.64 25.50 -0.92
N GLU A 262 5.11 25.86 -2.10
CA GLU A 262 4.50 27.18 -2.35
C GLU A 262 3.02 27.25 -1.96
N MET A 263 2.40 26.12 -1.58
CA MET A 263 1.03 26.10 -1.04
C MET A 263 0.95 26.76 0.34
N ASP A 264 -0.20 27.38 0.64
CA ASP A 264 -0.37 28.15 1.87
C ASP A 264 -0.30 27.33 3.15
N GLY A 265 -0.54 26.01 3.10
CA GLY A 265 -0.29 25.10 4.22
C GLY A 265 1.14 25.14 4.77
N ILE A 266 2.13 25.55 3.96
CA ILE A 266 3.54 25.73 4.38
C ILE A 266 4.01 27.17 4.21
N ARG A 267 3.77 27.77 3.04
CA ARG A 267 4.28 29.10 2.67
C ARG A 267 3.88 30.17 3.66
N SER A 268 2.62 30.16 4.11
CA SER A 268 2.05 31.22 4.95
C SER A 268 2.58 31.22 6.39
N THR A 269 3.06 30.07 6.87
CA THR A 269 3.46 29.85 8.27
C THR A 269 4.98 29.74 8.43
N PHE A 270 5.61 28.83 7.69
CA PHE A 270 7.04 28.54 7.82
C PHE A 270 7.89 29.27 6.76
N GLY A 271 7.27 29.68 5.65
CA GLY A 271 7.98 30.14 4.45
C GLY A 271 8.61 28.97 3.68
N THR A 272 8.67 29.09 2.36
CA THR A 272 9.09 28.00 1.48
C THR A 272 10.57 27.62 1.65
N GLU A 273 11.46 28.59 1.90
CA GLU A 273 12.89 28.34 2.06
C GLU A 273 13.19 27.57 3.35
N MET A 274 12.57 27.96 4.47
CA MET A 274 12.72 27.25 5.74
C MET A 274 11.96 25.93 5.72
N GLY A 275 10.78 25.89 5.09
CA GLY A 275 10.03 24.65 4.85
C GLY A 275 10.88 23.60 4.11
N SER A 276 11.69 24.04 3.14
CA SER A 276 12.63 23.15 2.41
C SER A 276 13.69 22.55 3.34
N VAL A 277 14.25 23.34 4.25
CA VAL A 277 15.21 22.86 5.26
C VAL A 277 14.55 21.85 6.20
N LEU A 278 13.37 22.20 6.73
CA LEU A 278 12.63 21.36 7.68
C LEU A 278 12.20 20.04 7.04
N ALA A 279 11.72 20.04 5.79
CA ALA A 279 11.33 18.84 5.07
C ALA A 279 12.51 17.88 4.88
N VAL A 280 13.66 18.38 4.41
CA VAL A 280 14.86 17.54 4.22
C VAL A 280 15.33 16.98 5.56
N LYS A 281 15.34 17.81 6.61
CA LYS A 281 15.71 17.40 7.98
C LYS A 281 14.76 16.34 8.54
N ALA A 282 13.45 16.44 8.25
CA ALA A 282 12.43 15.51 8.72
C ALA A 282 12.50 14.14 8.06
N GLY A 283 13.04 14.03 6.84
CA GLY A 283 13.18 12.75 6.13
C GLY A 283 12.75 12.75 4.67
N SER A 284 12.31 13.89 4.13
CA SER A 284 12.00 14.06 2.70
C SER A 284 13.27 14.06 1.88
N ASP A 285 13.31 13.26 0.81
CA ASP A 285 14.48 13.15 -0.07
C ASP A 285 14.40 14.11 -1.25
N SER A 286 13.20 14.56 -1.60
CA SER A 286 12.99 15.56 -2.64
C SER A 286 11.99 16.64 -2.20
N VAL A 287 12.26 17.87 -2.60
CA VAL A 287 11.44 19.06 -2.31
C VAL A 287 10.84 19.59 -3.60
N MET A 288 9.53 19.82 -3.59
CA MET A 288 8.78 20.33 -4.73
C MET A 288 8.46 21.82 -4.59
N ILE A 289 8.84 22.63 -5.59
CA ILE A 289 8.58 24.08 -5.67
C ILE A 289 8.16 24.46 -7.10
N CYS A 290 6.87 24.64 -7.33
CA CYS A 290 6.31 24.57 -8.68
C CYS A 290 6.29 25.87 -9.50
N HIS A 291 6.41 27.05 -8.90
CA HIS A 291 6.01 28.30 -9.57
C HIS A 291 7.13 29.34 -9.64
N THR A 292 7.73 29.71 -8.53
CA THR A 292 8.50 30.96 -8.43
C THR A 292 10.01 30.75 -8.46
N PHE A 293 10.66 31.14 -9.57
CA PHE A 293 12.12 31.00 -9.77
C PHE A 293 12.98 31.51 -8.60
N LYS A 294 12.67 32.71 -8.09
CA LYS A 294 13.41 33.30 -6.96
C LYS A 294 13.34 32.44 -5.70
N VAL A 295 12.18 31.86 -5.42
CA VAL A 295 11.94 30.98 -4.26
C VAL A 295 12.65 29.65 -4.44
N GLN A 296 12.65 29.10 -5.66
CA GLN A 296 13.39 27.88 -6.00
C GLN A 296 14.90 28.05 -5.72
N VAL A 297 15.50 29.14 -6.22
CA VAL A 297 16.91 29.47 -5.97
C VAL A 297 17.18 29.66 -4.48
N ALA A 298 16.39 30.51 -3.81
CA ALA A 298 16.57 30.81 -2.40
C ALA A 298 16.46 29.57 -1.51
N SER A 299 15.56 28.64 -1.85
CA SER A 299 15.38 27.38 -1.12
C SER A 299 16.58 26.44 -1.28
N ILE A 300 17.11 26.30 -2.50
CA ILE A 300 18.32 25.49 -2.73
C ILE A 300 19.50 26.07 -1.95
N GLU A 301 19.68 27.39 -1.98
CA GLU A 301 20.75 28.06 -1.25
C GLU A 301 20.58 27.94 0.26
N LYS A 302 19.34 28.03 0.77
CA LYS A 302 19.03 27.86 2.19
C LYS A 302 19.36 26.45 2.68
N VAL A 303 19.05 25.42 1.90
CA VAL A 303 19.44 24.03 2.20
C VAL A 303 20.97 23.87 2.14
N CYS A 304 21.66 24.50 1.18
CA CYS A 304 23.13 24.49 1.14
C CYS A 304 23.74 25.11 2.41
N SER A 305 23.20 26.24 2.89
CA SER A 305 23.62 26.86 4.15
C SER A 305 23.38 25.94 5.34
N ALA A 306 22.18 25.35 5.44
CA ALA A 306 21.82 24.43 6.51
C ALA A 306 22.69 23.17 6.54
N VAL A 307 23.17 22.68 5.40
CA VAL A 307 24.15 21.57 5.37
C VAL A 307 25.54 22.06 5.79
N SER A 308 25.92 23.27 5.38
CA SER A 308 27.25 23.83 5.69
C SER A 308 27.42 24.18 7.17
N ASP A 309 26.34 24.58 7.85
CA ASP A 309 26.34 24.93 9.27
C ASP A 309 25.97 23.75 10.20
N GLY A 310 25.66 22.58 9.64
CA GLY A 310 25.32 21.37 10.40
C GLY A 310 23.85 21.25 10.82
N THR A 311 22.99 22.21 10.47
CA THR A 311 21.53 22.10 10.71
C THR A 311 20.91 20.87 10.01
N ILE A 312 21.42 20.53 8.82
CA ILE A 312 21.18 19.26 8.12
C ILE A 312 22.49 18.49 8.11
N GLU A 313 22.50 17.34 8.78
CA GLU A 313 23.66 16.45 8.78
C GLU A 313 24.03 15.99 7.37
N LEU A 314 25.33 15.91 7.08
CA LEU A 314 25.82 15.49 5.76
C LEU A 314 25.33 14.08 5.38
N ASP A 315 25.19 13.20 6.37
CA ASP A 315 24.66 11.85 6.16
C ASP A 315 23.20 11.84 5.74
N ARG A 316 22.38 12.78 6.23
CA ARG A 316 21.00 12.95 5.78
C ARG A 316 20.94 13.38 4.31
N LEU A 317 21.81 14.30 3.89
CA LEU A 317 21.95 14.68 2.49
C LEU A 317 22.43 13.48 1.63
N ASN A 318 23.43 12.73 2.08
CA ASN A 318 23.93 11.54 1.39
C ASN A 318 22.83 10.50 1.19
N GLU A 319 22.04 10.25 2.22
CA GLU A 319 20.92 9.32 2.21
C GLU A 319 19.83 9.73 1.20
N ALA A 320 19.44 11.02 1.21
CA ALA A 320 18.48 11.58 0.26
C ALA A 320 18.97 11.46 -1.19
N THR A 321 20.19 11.92 -1.48
CA THR A 321 20.78 11.83 -2.83
C THR A 321 20.89 10.38 -3.30
N ARG A 322 21.21 9.44 -2.41
CA ARG A 322 21.27 8.00 -2.74
C ARG A 322 19.90 7.45 -3.13
N ARG A 323 18.82 7.81 -2.43
CA ARG A 323 17.46 7.36 -2.77
C ARG A 323 16.96 7.96 -4.08
N VAL A 324 17.14 9.28 -4.26
CA VAL A 324 16.88 9.97 -5.53
C VAL A 324 17.64 9.28 -6.67
N GLY A 325 18.93 9.03 -6.48
CA GLY A 325 19.78 8.34 -7.45
C GLY A 325 19.30 6.93 -7.76
N ARG A 326 18.89 6.15 -6.75
CA ARG A 326 18.38 4.79 -6.92
C ARG A 326 17.10 4.74 -7.75
N VAL A 327 16.15 5.64 -7.49
CA VAL A 327 14.92 5.72 -8.29
C VAL A 327 15.26 6.07 -9.74
N LYS A 328 16.12 7.06 -9.96
CA LYS A 328 16.61 7.38 -11.32
C LYS A 328 17.32 6.20 -11.98
N ASP A 329 18.19 5.49 -11.28
CA ASP A 329 18.95 4.36 -11.83
C ASP A 329 18.03 3.17 -12.20
N GLY A 330 16.88 3.02 -11.54
CA GLY A 330 15.92 1.96 -11.83
C GLY A 330 15.06 2.21 -13.07
N PHE A 331 14.89 3.47 -13.49
CA PHE A 331 13.92 3.86 -14.52
C PHE A 331 14.54 4.68 -15.66
N LEU A 332 15.56 5.48 -15.40
CA LEU A 332 16.02 6.53 -16.31
C LEU A 332 17.41 6.21 -16.87
N ASN A 333 17.55 6.36 -18.19
CA ASN A 333 18.83 6.34 -18.88
C ASN A 333 18.81 7.33 -20.06
N TRP A 334 19.98 7.77 -20.52
CA TRP A 334 20.08 8.79 -21.57
C TRP A 334 19.61 8.29 -22.94
N ASP A 335 19.76 6.99 -23.23
CA ASP A 335 19.31 6.42 -24.50
C ASP A 335 17.79 6.49 -24.63
N ASP A 336 17.05 6.17 -23.57
CA ASP A 336 15.59 6.30 -23.54
C ASP A 336 15.12 7.78 -23.48
N ALA A 337 15.84 8.63 -22.74
CA ALA A 337 15.53 10.06 -22.68
C ALA A 337 15.64 10.76 -24.04
N PHE A 338 16.55 10.30 -24.91
CA PHE A 338 16.72 10.82 -26.27
C PHE A 338 16.04 9.99 -27.36
N ARG A 339 15.36 8.90 -26.98
CA ARG A 339 14.64 8.04 -27.91
C ARG A 339 13.64 8.87 -28.72
N PRO A 340 13.72 8.86 -30.06
CA PRO A 340 12.72 9.49 -30.90
C PRO A 340 11.36 8.83 -30.67
N ARG A 341 10.36 9.62 -30.32
CA ARG A 341 8.98 9.17 -30.10
C ARG A 341 8.13 9.69 -31.26
N ASN A 342 7.37 8.81 -31.89
CA ASN A 342 6.62 9.16 -33.11
C ASN A 342 5.16 9.48 -32.79
N LEU A 343 4.75 10.72 -33.04
CA LEU A 343 3.35 11.15 -32.84
C LEU A 343 2.37 10.54 -33.86
N HIS A 344 2.82 9.87 -34.92
CA HIS A 344 1.93 9.18 -35.85
C HIS A 344 1.04 8.12 -35.17
N GLY A 345 1.51 7.50 -34.07
CA GLY A 345 0.73 6.54 -33.28
C GLY A 345 -0.28 7.16 -32.31
N LEU A 346 -0.31 8.50 -32.18
CA LEU A 346 -1.18 9.19 -31.22
C LEU A 346 -2.66 8.94 -31.50
N GLN A 347 -3.06 8.90 -32.78
CA GLN A 347 -4.46 8.63 -33.13
C GLN A 347 -4.89 7.21 -32.74
N GLU A 348 -4.08 6.20 -33.06
CA GLU A 348 -4.35 4.81 -32.68
C GLU A 348 -4.43 4.64 -31.15
N LEU A 349 -3.51 5.29 -30.42
CA LEU A 349 -3.54 5.32 -28.97
C LEU A 349 -4.81 6.01 -28.46
N ASN A 350 -5.22 7.13 -29.07
CA ASN A 350 -6.43 7.84 -28.70
C ASN A 350 -7.69 6.97 -28.90
N ASP A 351 -7.73 6.15 -29.96
CA ASP A 351 -8.83 5.23 -30.24
C ASP A 351 -8.87 4.06 -29.24
N GLU A 352 -7.69 3.51 -28.88
CA GLU A 352 -7.55 2.50 -27.83
C GLU A 352 -8.05 3.03 -26.49
N VAL A 353 -7.59 4.23 -26.10
CA VAL A 353 -7.96 4.90 -24.84
C VAL A 353 -9.45 5.23 -24.83
N ALA A 354 -10.01 5.73 -25.93
CA ALA A 354 -11.44 6.03 -26.01
C ALA A 354 -12.31 4.77 -25.82
N THR A 355 -11.87 3.63 -26.36
CA THR A 355 -12.56 2.33 -26.19
C THR A 355 -12.54 1.89 -24.72
N LEU A 356 -11.37 1.97 -24.07
CA LEU A 356 -11.23 1.67 -22.64
C LEU A 356 -12.08 2.61 -21.77
N SER A 357 -12.03 3.91 -22.03
CA SER A 357 -12.78 4.92 -21.29
C SER A 357 -14.29 4.67 -21.40
N LYS A 358 -14.77 4.31 -22.60
CA LYS A 358 -16.17 3.94 -22.81
C LYS A 358 -16.59 2.72 -21.97
N ASP A 359 -15.80 1.63 -21.97
CA ASP A 359 -16.08 0.46 -21.13
C ASP A 359 -16.13 0.83 -19.64
N ALA A 360 -15.15 1.61 -19.18
CA ALA A 360 -15.09 2.06 -17.80
C ALA A 360 -16.31 2.92 -17.41
N TYR A 361 -16.75 3.86 -18.26
CA TYR A 361 -17.97 4.65 -18.00
C TYR A 361 -19.24 3.81 -18.00
N GLU A 362 -19.37 2.85 -18.91
CA GLU A 362 -20.50 1.91 -18.93
C GLU A 362 -20.58 1.06 -17.65
N ARG A 363 -19.43 0.84 -16.99
CA ARG A 363 -19.31 0.10 -15.74
C ARG A 363 -19.37 0.98 -14.50
N SER A 364 -19.19 2.29 -14.61
CA SER A 364 -19.11 3.20 -13.48
C SER A 364 -20.38 4.00 -13.22
N VAL A 365 -21.08 4.48 -14.26
CA VAL A 365 -22.27 5.32 -14.06
C VAL A 365 -23.32 4.57 -13.25
N THR A 366 -23.78 5.21 -12.18
CA THR A 366 -24.54 4.57 -11.12
C THR A 366 -25.93 5.19 -11.03
N LEU A 367 -26.97 4.36 -11.14
CA LEU A 367 -28.32 4.72 -10.75
C LEU A 367 -28.45 4.47 -9.24
N VAL A 368 -28.37 5.53 -8.44
CA VAL A 368 -28.41 5.44 -6.96
C VAL A 368 -29.80 5.02 -6.49
N ARG A 369 -30.83 5.63 -7.09
CA ARG A 369 -32.24 5.33 -6.79
C ARG A 369 -33.15 5.80 -7.92
N ASP A 370 -34.30 5.15 -8.03
CA ASP A 370 -35.43 5.53 -8.89
C ASP A 370 -36.75 5.13 -8.20
N GLN A 371 -37.16 5.90 -7.19
CA GLN A 371 -38.28 5.54 -6.31
C GLN A 371 -39.72 5.85 -6.79
N PRO A 372 -39.97 6.58 -7.90
CA PRO A 372 -41.23 6.50 -8.63
C PRO A 372 -41.17 5.53 -9.83
N LYS A 373 -40.01 4.91 -10.10
CA LYS A 373 -39.74 4.06 -11.27
C LYS A 373 -40.06 4.77 -12.60
N ILE A 374 -39.55 5.98 -12.76
CA ILE A 374 -39.81 6.80 -13.96
C ILE A 374 -38.90 6.44 -15.13
N LEU A 375 -37.78 5.72 -14.89
CA LEU A 375 -36.88 5.30 -15.96
C LEU A 375 -37.33 3.95 -16.56
N PRO A 376 -37.19 3.75 -17.90
CA PRO A 376 -36.69 4.72 -18.87
C PRO A 376 -37.75 5.76 -19.28
N LEU A 377 -37.28 6.97 -19.65
CA LEU A 377 -38.14 8.05 -20.16
C LEU A 377 -38.62 7.79 -21.60
N SER A 378 -39.79 8.30 -21.95
CA SER A 378 -40.29 8.29 -23.33
C SER A 378 -39.65 9.39 -24.17
N ASP A 379 -39.40 9.09 -25.45
CA ASP A 379 -38.99 10.04 -26.49
C ASP A 379 -40.06 11.11 -26.79
N SER A 380 -41.30 10.90 -26.37
CA SER A 380 -42.44 11.81 -26.56
C SER A 380 -42.71 12.73 -25.36
N SER A 381 -42.04 12.53 -24.22
CA SER A 381 -42.23 13.36 -23.03
C SER A 381 -41.81 14.81 -23.27
N HIS A 382 -42.55 15.76 -22.71
CA HIS A 382 -42.10 17.15 -22.63
C HIS A 382 -41.02 17.27 -21.55
N ILE A 383 -39.76 17.42 -21.97
CA ILE A 383 -38.59 17.40 -21.08
C ILE A 383 -37.92 18.77 -21.04
N VAL A 384 -37.69 19.27 -19.82
CA VAL A 384 -36.83 20.44 -19.56
C VAL A 384 -35.49 19.95 -19.02
N PHE A 385 -34.39 20.38 -19.64
CA PHE A 385 -33.02 20.10 -19.23
C PHE A 385 -32.42 21.32 -18.52
N LEU A 386 -32.09 21.16 -17.24
CA LEU A 386 -31.47 22.18 -16.42
C LEU A 386 -29.96 21.91 -16.30
N PHE A 387 -29.16 22.86 -16.75
CA PHE A 387 -27.69 22.81 -16.65
C PHE A 387 -27.16 24.09 -16.00
N PRO A 388 -26.14 24.03 -15.13
CA PRO A 388 -25.60 25.23 -14.50
C PRO A 388 -24.94 26.14 -15.54
N GLY A 389 -25.40 27.39 -15.63
CA GLY A 389 -24.96 28.40 -16.60
C GLY A 389 -23.91 29.39 -16.08
N ASP A 390 -23.71 29.44 -14.77
CA ASP A 390 -22.72 30.30 -14.12
C ASP A 390 -21.35 29.59 -13.97
N LYS A 391 -20.32 30.31 -13.50
CA LYS A 391 -19.02 29.74 -13.12
C LYS A 391 -19.22 28.60 -12.10
N THR A 392 -19.21 27.36 -12.58
CA THR A 392 -19.27 26.16 -11.75
C THR A 392 -17.92 25.96 -11.05
N PRO A 393 -17.89 25.70 -9.73
CA PRO A 393 -16.65 25.38 -9.03
C PRO A 393 -15.98 24.17 -9.69
N ALA A 394 -14.68 24.25 -9.95
CA ALA A 394 -13.89 23.11 -10.42
C ALA A 394 -13.41 22.21 -9.26
N GLY A 395 -13.66 22.60 -8.01
CA GLY A 395 -13.00 22.08 -6.80
C GLY A 395 -11.64 22.73 -6.57
N GLY A 396 -11.23 22.88 -5.31
CA GLY A 396 -10.04 23.65 -4.94
C GLY A 396 -8.71 23.06 -5.46
N ALA A 397 -8.63 21.72 -5.57
CA ALA A 397 -7.48 21.03 -6.17
C ALA A 397 -7.32 21.23 -7.69
N VAL A 398 -8.39 21.59 -8.39
CA VAL A 398 -8.36 21.82 -9.85
C VAL A 398 -7.98 23.27 -10.15
N ASP A 399 -8.24 24.19 -9.22
CA ASP A 399 -7.96 25.62 -9.34
C ASP A 399 -6.75 26.10 -8.50
N GLY A 400 -5.88 25.18 -8.06
CA GLY A 400 -4.67 25.50 -7.28
C GLY A 400 -3.70 26.47 -7.97
N GLU A 401 -3.86 26.73 -9.27
CA GLU A 401 -3.11 27.78 -10.01
C GLU A 401 -3.84 29.13 -10.11
N GLY A 402 -5.05 29.25 -9.57
CA GLY A 402 -5.88 30.45 -9.64
C GLY A 402 -6.24 30.87 -11.08
N LEU A 403 -6.09 29.94 -12.04
CA LEU A 403 -6.36 30.22 -13.45
C LEU A 403 -7.86 30.27 -13.73
N GLY A 404 -8.68 29.65 -12.89
CA GLY A 404 -10.10 29.42 -13.11
C GLY A 404 -10.30 28.65 -14.41
N ARG A 405 -10.76 27.39 -14.36
CA ARG A 405 -11.31 26.75 -15.56
C ARG A 405 -12.60 27.48 -15.95
N GLN A 406 -12.48 28.67 -16.52
CA GLN A 406 -13.56 29.47 -17.06
C GLN A 406 -14.12 28.73 -18.27
N ASP A 407 -15.45 28.57 -18.32
CA ASP A 407 -16.21 28.05 -19.46
C ASP A 407 -15.99 26.56 -19.84
N SER A 408 -15.51 25.72 -18.92
CA SER A 408 -15.04 24.37 -19.29
C SER A 408 -16.12 23.32 -19.61
N TYR A 409 -17.40 23.56 -19.31
CA TYR A 409 -18.47 22.58 -19.53
C TYR A 409 -19.49 23.09 -20.55
N GLN A 410 -19.49 22.48 -21.74
CA GLN A 410 -20.36 22.87 -22.85
C GLN A 410 -21.74 22.23 -22.69
N ALA A 411 -22.67 22.96 -22.05
CA ALA A 411 -24.07 22.56 -21.90
C ALA A 411 -24.73 22.11 -23.23
N THR A 412 -24.33 22.73 -24.35
CA THR A 412 -24.77 22.35 -25.71
C THR A 412 -24.44 20.90 -26.05
N ALA A 413 -23.25 20.40 -25.69
CA ALA A 413 -22.85 19.03 -26.00
C ALA A 413 -23.66 18.00 -25.17
N TYR A 414 -24.03 18.34 -23.94
CA TYR A 414 -24.94 17.55 -23.11
C TYR A 414 -26.35 17.53 -23.74
N LEU A 415 -26.84 18.69 -24.16
CA LEU A 415 -28.13 18.80 -24.85
C LEU A 415 -28.15 17.98 -26.14
N ASP A 416 -27.09 18.02 -26.94
CA ASP A 416 -26.98 17.25 -28.18
C ASP A 416 -27.04 15.74 -27.93
N ILE A 417 -26.42 15.25 -26.85
CA ILE A 417 -26.53 13.85 -26.40
C ILE A 417 -27.97 13.47 -26.14
N LEU A 418 -28.70 14.29 -25.39
CA LEU A 418 -30.10 14.02 -25.04
C LEU A 418 -31.02 14.12 -26.26
N LYS A 419 -30.74 15.05 -27.18
CA LYS A 419 -31.51 15.26 -28.41
C LYS A 419 -31.45 14.09 -29.40
N ARG A 420 -30.47 13.19 -29.26
CA ARG A 420 -30.45 11.90 -29.99
C ARG A 420 -31.64 11.01 -29.62
N TYR A 421 -32.17 11.17 -28.41
CA TYR A 421 -33.31 10.41 -27.89
C TYR A 421 -34.63 11.20 -27.98
N ASN A 422 -34.59 12.50 -27.67
CA ASN A 422 -35.77 13.36 -27.73
C ASN A 422 -35.40 14.75 -28.28
N SER A 423 -35.79 15.02 -29.53
CA SER A 423 -35.44 16.26 -30.25
C SER A 423 -36.13 17.52 -29.70
N SER A 424 -37.18 17.35 -28.88
CA SER A 424 -37.99 18.44 -28.32
C SER A 424 -37.48 18.98 -26.98
N ILE A 425 -36.40 18.42 -26.42
CA ILE A 425 -35.83 18.84 -25.13
C ILE A 425 -35.49 20.33 -25.14
N ARG A 426 -36.01 21.04 -24.14
CA ARG A 426 -35.74 22.46 -23.90
C ARG A 426 -34.65 22.63 -22.86
N GLU A 427 -33.53 23.24 -23.25
CA GLU A 427 -32.48 23.65 -22.31
C GLU A 427 -32.83 24.95 -21.59
N ILE A 428 -32.65 24.96 -20.27
CA ILE A 428 -32.62 26.15 -19.43
C ILE A 428 -31.31 26.15 -18.64
N LYS A 429 -30.53 27.22 -18.80
CA LYS A 429 -29.33 27.45 -18.00
C LYS A 429 -29.69 28.20 -16.73
N TYR A 430 -29.33 27.65 -15.57
CA TYR A 430 -29.63 28.26 -14.28
C TYR A 430 -28.37 28.83 -13.61
N GLY A 431 -28.50 29.92 -12.88
CA GLY A 431 -27.38 30.60 -12.22
C GLY A 431 -27.74 31.05 -10.80
N LYS A 432 -26.92 31.92 -10.23
CA LYS A 432 -27.05 32.48 -8.87
C LYS A 432 -28.37 33.21 -8.65
N SER A 433 -28.98 33.74 -9.71
CA SER A 433 -30.31 34.36 -9.66
C SER A 433 -31.46 33.35 -9.54
N GLY A 434 -31.18 32.04 -9.63
CA GLY A 434 -32.20 31.01 -9.75
C GLY A 434 -32.89 31.05 -11.11
N LEU A 435 -34.09 30.46 -11.18
CA LEU A 435 -34.96 30.48 -12.35
C LEU A 435 -35.91 31.68 -12.31
N SER A 436 -36.18 32.30 -13.47
CA SER A 436 -37.25 33.30 -13.62
C SER A 436 -38.63 32.65 -13.49
N GLU A 437 -39.70 33.43 -13.26
CA GLU A 437 -41.06 32.88 -13.22
C GLU A 437 -41.51 32.26 -14.56
N GLU A 438 -41.01 32.76 -15.68
CA GLU A 438 -41.22 32.16 -17.00
C GLU A 438 -40.59 30.76 -17.07
N GLN A 439 -39.32 30.65 -16.64
CA GLN A 439 -38.61 29.37 -16.59
C GLN A 439 -39.26 28.39 -15.60
N TRP A 440 -39.71 28.87 -14.43
CA TRP A 440 -40.47 28.05 -13.48
C TRP A 440 -41.80 27.58 -14.06
N THR A 441 -42.45 28.38 -14.90
CA THR A 441 -43.68 27.98 -15.61
C THR A 441 -43.40 26.87 -16.62
N GLU A 442 -42.29 26.95 -17.36
CA GLU A 442 -41.82 25.85 -18.23
C GLU A 442 -41.51 24.57 -17.43
N VAL A 443 -40.78 24.70 -16.32
CA VAL A 443 -40.42 23.60 -15.41
C VAL A 443 -41.65 22.90 -14.83
N ARG A 444 -42.67 23.66 -14.38
CA ARG A 444 -43.93 23.11 -13.86
C ARG A 444 -44.78 22.43 -14.94
N ALA A 445 -44.64 22.86 -16.20
CA ALA A 445 -45.36 22.32 -17.35
C ALA A 445 -44.69 21.09 -17.97
N ALA A 446 -43.42 20.82 -17.65
CA ALA A 446 -42.70 19.64 -18.12
C ALA A 446 -43.28 18.34 -17.53
N ASP A 447 -43.25 17.28 -18.32
CA ASP A 447 -43.53 15.93 -17.82
C ASP A 447 -42.36 15.43 -16.95
N VAL A 448 -41.14 15.75 -17.36
CA VAL A 448 -39.91 15.39 -16.65
C VAL A 448 -38.91 16.53 -16.70
N VAL A 449 -38.22 16.78 -15.59
CA VAL A 449 -37.07 17.68 -15.54
C VAL A 449 -35.81 16.86 -15.33
N ILE A 450 -34.80 17.08 -16.17
CA ILE A 450 -33.46 16.52 -15.99
C ILE A 450 -32.57 17.63 -15.44
N LEU A 451 -32.12 17.48 -14.18
CA LEU A 451 -31.19 18.39 -13.54
C LEU A 451 -29.78 17.81 -13.59
N VAL A 452 -28.81 18.57 -14.10
CA VAL A 452 -27.38 18.28 -13.89
C VAL A 452 -26.84 19.23 -12.84
N SER A 453 -26.13 18.68 -11.85
CA SER A 453 -25.37 19.45 -10.86
C SER A 453 -23.88 19.14 -10.92
N ILE A 454 -23.05 20.14 -10.59
CA ILE A 454 -21.59 20.04 -10.56
C ILE A 454 -21.14 20.58 -9.20
N ASN A 455 -20.86 19.67 -8.25
CA ASN A 455 -20.50 19.97 -6.87
C ASN A 455 -21.49 20.95 -6.21
N ALA A 456 -22.79 20.62 -6.22
CA ALA A 456 -23.84 21.47 -5.65
C ALA A 456 -23.59 21.84 -4.19
N ARG A 457 -22.97 20.95 -3.38
CA ARG A 457 -22.62 21.25 -1.98
C ARG A 457 -21.62 22.40 -1.81
N GLU A 458 -20.82 22.68 -2.84
CA GLU A 458 -19.89 23.82 -2.88
C GLU A 458 -20.53 25.06 -3.53
N SER A 459 -21.81 24.97 -3.90
CA SER A 459 -22.48 25.91 -4.78
C SER A 459 -23.93 26.14 -4.36
N ALA A 460 -24.12 27.03 -3.39
CA ALA A 460 -25.42 27.30 -2.74
C ALA A 460 -26.60 27.50 -3.70
N TYR A 461 -26.38 28.09 -4.89
CA TYR A 461 -27.45 28.26 -5.89
C TYR A 461 -27.90 26.95 -6.54
N GLN A 462 -26.97 26.01 -6.76
CA GLN A 462 -27.28 24.68 -7.30
C GLN A 462 -28.00 23.83 -6.24
N GLU A 463 -27.51 23.85 -5.00
CA GLU A 463 -28.11 23.16 -3.87
C GLU A 463 -29.55 23.64 -3.63
N THR A 464 -29.74 24.96 -3.55
CA THR A 464 -31.08 25.57 -3.34
C THR A 464 -32.05 25.16 -4.44
N LEU A 465 -31.65 25.23 -5.72
CA LEU A 465 -32.53 24.85 -6.83
C LEU A 465 -32.87 23.36 -6.80
N GLY A 466 -31.88 22.51 -6.52
CA GLY A 466 -32.07 21.06 -6.43
C GLY A 466 -33.11 20.65 -5.38
N HIS A 467 -33.12 21.30 -4.21
CA HIS A 467 -34.13 21.05 -3.17
C HIS A 467 -35.52 21.64 -3.51
N GLN A 468 -35.60 22.69 -4.34
CA GLN A 468 -36.88 23.28 -4.76
C GLN A 468 -37.59 22.47 -5.84
N LEU A 469 -36.85 21.80 -6.71
CA LEU A 469 -37.39 21.10 -7.88
C LEU A 469 -38.38 19.97 -7.55
N PRO A 470 -38.16 19.09 -6.55
CA PRO A 470 -39.11 18.03 -6.20
C PRO A 470 -40.53 18.53 -5.90
N ALA A 471 -40.67 19.72 -5.30
CA ALA A 471 -41.98 20.31 -5.00
C ALA A 471 -42.61 21.06 -6.18
N ASN A 472 -41.85 21.32 -7.25
CA ASN A 472 -42.24 22.17 -8.38
C ASN A 472 -42.24 21.43 -9.73
N THR A 473 -42.05 20.11 -9.73
CA THR A 473 -41.98 19.29 -10.94
C THR A 473 -42.84 18.05 -10.80
N ARG A 474 -43.31 17.50 -11.92
CA ARG A 474 -44.06 16.23 -11.94
C ARG A 474 -43.15 15.03 -11.69
N ALA A 475 -41.97 15.05 -12.32
CA ALA A 475 -40.93 14.06 -12.19
C ALA A 475 -39.56 14.74 -12.35
N LEU A 476 -38.58 14.29 -11.57
CA LEU A 476 -37.22 14.82 -11.56
C LEU A 476 -36.23 13.68 -11.71
N VAL A 477 -35.31 13.80 -12.68
CA VAL A 477 -34.09 13.02 -12.76
C VAL A 477 -32.93 13.94 -12.41
N ALA A 478 -32.31 13.75 -11.25
CA ALA A 478 -31.13 14.50 -10.83
C ALA A 478 -29.84 13.73 -11.16
N ILE A 479 -28.88 14.40 -11.78
CA ILE A 479 -27.58 13.85 -12.18
C ILE A 479 -26.49 14.66 -11.48
N ALA A 480 -25.80 14.04 -10.53
CA ALA A 480 -24.57 14.60 -9.98
C ALA A 480 -23.41 14.24 -10.90
N ALA A 481 -22.90 15.25 -11.61
CA ALA A 481 -21.87 15.06 -12.61
C ALA A 481 -20.45 15.01 -12.02
N CYS A 482 -20.25 15.38 -10.75
CA CYS A 482 -18.97 15.26 -10.06
C CYS A 482 -19.14 14.43 -8.78
N ALA A 483 -18.96 15.05 -7.61
CA ALA A 483 -19.09 14.35 -6.35
C ALA A 483 -20.49 13.75 -6.20
N PRO A 484 -20.62 12.48 -5.78
CA PRO A 484 -21.90 11.78 -5.70
C PRO A 484 -22.79 12.28 -4.54
N TYR A 485 -22.40 13.34 -3.84
CA TYR A 485 -22.97 13.78 -2.58
C TYR A 485 -24.09 14.81 -2.72
N ASP A 486 -24.18 15.51 -3.85
CA ASP A 486 -25.03 16.68 -4.07
C ASP A 486 -26.45 16.53 -3.52
N PHE A 487 -27.11 15.40 -3.81
CA PHE A 487 -28.45 15.10 -3.30
C PHE A 487 -28.53 13.69 -2.72
N LEU A 488 -27.41 13.09 -2.34
CA LEU A 488 -27.36 11.70 -1.87
C LEU A 488 -28.27 11.46 -0.65
N GLU A 489 -28.25 12.39 0.30
CA GLU A 489 -29.04 12.37 1.54
C GLU A 489 -30.39 13.12 1.43
N ALA A 490 -30.79 13.55 0.23
CA ALA A 490 -32.05 14.27 0.00
C ALA A 490 -33.18 13.29 -0.41
N PRO A 491 -34.03 12.81 0.52
CA PRO A 491 -35.08 11.82 0.22
C PRO A 491 -36.13 12.33 -0.78
N GLU A 492 -36.31 13.65 -0.88
CA GLU A 492 -37.20 14.29 -1.84
C GLU A 492 -36.72 14.17 -3.29
N VAL A 493 -35.42 13.98 -3.52
CA VAL A 493 -34.87 13.73 -4.86
C VAL A 493 -34.96 12.22 -5.12
N GLN A 494 -36.04 11.76 -5.73
CA GLN A 494 -36.35 10.32 -5.75
C GLN A 494 -35.71 9.52 -6.90
N THR A 495 -35.25 10.18 -7.96
CA THR A 495 -34.50 9.56 -9.06
C THR A 495 -33.16 10.26 -9.21
N TYR A 496 -32.07 9.55 -8.90
CA TYR A 496 -30.73 10.12 -8.75
C TYR A 496 -29.65 9.26 -9.42
N ILE A 497 -28.84 9.89 -10.27
CA ILE A 497 -27.74 9.26 -11.02
C ILE A 497 -26.44 9.99 -10.69
N THR A 498 -25.33 9.25 -10.61
CA THR A 498 -23.99 9.81 -10.45
C THR A 498 -23.09 9.40 -11.61
N THR A 499 -22.32 10.36 -12.13
CA THR A 499 -21.35 10.12 -13.22
C THR A 499 -19.89 10.31 -12.78
N TYR A 500 -19.65 10.81 -11.57
CA TYR A 500 -18.34 10.99 -10.91
C TYR A 500 -17.38 11.98 -11.59
N GLU A 501 -17.62 12.32 -12.85
CA GLU A 501 -16.93 13.39 -13.56
C GLU A 501 -17.79 13.99 -14.69
N PRO A 502 -17.62 15.29 -15.00
CA PRO A 502 -18.50 16.04 -15.89
C PRO A 502 -18.05 15.91 -17.35
N THR A 503 -17.73 14.68 -17.77
CA THR A 503 -17.30 14.37 -19.13
C THR A 503 -18.50 14.02 -20.01
N ILE A 504 -18.37 14.30 -21.31
CA ILE A 504 -19.39 14.00 -22.32
C ILE A 504 -19.61 12.50 -22.43
N GLU A 505 -18.53 11.72 -22.27
CA GLU A 505 -18.54 10.27 -22.30
C GLU A 505 -19.32 9.67 -21.12
N ALA A 506 -19.09 10.16 -19.89
CA ALA A 506 -19.83 9.71 -18.71
C ALA A 506 -21.31 10.11 -18.81
N PHE A 507 -21.59 11.35 -19.22
CA PHE A 507 -22.95 11.82 -19.42
C PHE A 507 -23.69 11.07 -20.53
N SER A 508 -23.01 10.65 -21.61
CA SER A 508 -23.63 9.84 -22.66
C SER A 508 -24.13 8.50 -22.10
N VAL A 509 -23.40 7.88 -21.17
CA VAL A 509 -23.87 6.64 -20.52
C VAL A 509 -25.07 6.93 -19.61
N ALA A 510 -25.08 8.06 -18.88
CA ALA A 510 -26.25 8.46 -18.09
C ALA A 510 -27.48 8.66 -18.98
N ALA A 511 -27.35 9.31 -20.14
CA ALA A 511 -28.43 9.45 -21.11
C ALA A 511 -28.90 8.09 -21.66
N ASP A 512 -27.98 7.17 -21.99
CA ASP A 512 -28.32 5.81 -22.41
C ASP A 512 -29.16 5.08 -21.34
N ILE A 513 -28.86 5.28 -20.05
CA ILE A 513 -29.62 4.70 -18.93
C ILE A 513 -31.00 5.38 -18.80
N ILE A 514 -31.04 6.71 -18.86
CA ILE A 514 -32.27 7.49 -18.72
C ILE A 514 -33.30 7.11 -19.78
N PHE A 515 -32.86 6.83 -21.01
CA PHE A 515 -33.74 6.44 -22.13
C PHE A 515 -33.76 4.92 -22.40
N GLY A 516 -33.17 4.10 -21.51
CA GLY A 516 -33.28 2.64 -21.57
C GLY A 516 -32.47 1.94 -22.66
N ALA A 517 -31.53 2.63 -23.31
CA ALA A 517 -30.56 2.02 -24.21
C ALA A 517 -29.52 1.16 -23.46
N LYS A 518 -29.30 1.42 -22.16
CA LYS A 518 -28.43 0.65 -21.27
C LYS A 518 -29.03 0.47 -19.88
N ILE A 519 -28.49 -0.52 -19.16
CA ILE A 519 -28.76 -0.74 -17.74
C ILE A 519 -27.55 -0.22 -16.96
N ALA A 520 -27.80 0.49 -15.85
CA ALA A 520 -26.76 0.95 -14.95
C ALA A 520 -26.01 -0.25 -14.34
N LYS A 521 -24.67 -0.21 -14.39
CA LYS A 521 -23.80 -1.26 -13.81
C LYS A 521 -22.96 -0.76 -12.65
N GLY A 522 -22.78 0.55 -12.53
CA GLY A 522 -22.01 1.16 -11.46
C GLY A 522 -22.63 0.95 -10.10
N THR A 523 -21.77 0.94 -9.09
CA THR A 523 -22.14 0.93 -7.67
C THR A 523 -21.50 2.13 -6.98
N LEU A 524 -22.18 2.72 -6.00
CA LEU A 524 -21.61 3.83 -5.24
C LEU A 524 -20.31 3.38 -4.55
N PRO A 525 -19.16 4.02 -4.82
CA PRO A 525 -17.88 3.66 -4.20
C PRO A 525 -17.70 4.27 -2.80
N ILE A 526 -18.82 4.70 -2.20
CA ILE A 526 -18.91 5.35 -0.91
C ILE A 526 -20.05 4.69 -0.12
N GLN A 527 -19.95 4.65 1.20
CA GLN A 527 -20.97 4.09 2.06
C GLN A 527 -22.24 4.95 2.01
N HIS A 528 -23.36 4.28 1.75
CA HIS A 528 -24.71 4.84 1.80
C HIS A 528 -25.66 3.77 2.36
N GLY A 529 -26.40 4.10 3.41
CA GLY A 529 -27.32 3.18 4.09
C GLY A 529 -26.67 2.25 5.14
N VAL A 530 -27.47 1.35 5.71
CA VAL A 530 -27.04 0.42 6.80
C VAL A 530 -26.24 -0.73 6.20
N SER A 531 -25.00 -0.94 6.70
CA SER A 531 -24.16 -2.09 6.33
C SER A 531 -24.89 -3.41 6.63
N THR A 532 -24.99 -4.28 5.63
CA THR A 532 -25.60 -5.62 5.75
C THR A 532 -24.60 -6.69 6.20
N THR A 533 -23.37 -6.29 6.55
CA THR A 533 -22.33 -7.22 7.02
C THR A 533 -22.69 -7.71 8.42
N PRO A 534 -22.63 -9.02 8.73
CA PRO A 534 -22.87 -9.52 10.08
C PRO A 534 -21.94 -8.81 11.08
N GLU A 535 -22.50 -8.24 12.13
CA GLU A 535 -21.70 -7.67 13.21
C GLU A 535 -20.88 -8.79 13.88
N PHE A 536 -19.58 -8.58 13.98
CA PHE A 536 -18.66 -9.46 14.69
C PHE A 536 -17.78 -8.64 15.62
N ASN A 537 -17.35 -9.26 16.71
CA ASN A 537 -16.50 -8.63 17.71
C ASN A 537 -15.15 -9.33 17.77
N ILE A 538 -14.08 -8.54 17.93
CA ILE A 538 -12.75 -9.05 18.24
C ILE A 538 -12.50 -8.86 19.73
N GLU A 539 -12.09 -9.93 20.39
CA GLU A 539 -11.88 -9.96 21.84
C GLU A 539 -10.52 -10.56 22.18
N ARG A 540 -9.98 -10.19 23.35
CA ARG A 540 -8.85 -10.89 23.94
C ARG A 540 -9.25 -12.32 24.26
N PHE A 541 -8.40 -13.26 23.89
CA PHE A 541 -8.59 -14.67 24.23
C PHE A 541 -8.60 -14.85 25.75
N ASN A 542 -9.60 -15.56 26.23
CA ASN A 542 -9.71 -16.03 27.61
C ASN A 542 -9.67 -17.57 27.60
N PRO A 543 -8.65 -18.21 28.23
CA PRO A 543 -8.51 -19.66 28.20
C PRO A 543 -9.74 -20.44 28.69
N GLU A 544 -10.41 -19.97 29.75
CA GLU A 544 -11.57 -20.66 30.35
C GLU A 544 -12.77 -20.68 29.39
N ARG A 545 -12.91 -19.63 28.57
CA ARG A 545 -14.03 -19.45 27.64
C ARG A 545 -13.72 -19.96 26.23
N ASP A 546 -12.52 -19.72 25.74
CA ASP A 546 -12.21 -19.78 24.31
C ASP A 546 -11.38 -20.99 23.90
N LEU A 547 -10.66 -21.64 24.82
CA LEU A 547 -9.70 -22.70 24.48
C LEU A 547 -10.37 -23.87 23.76
N ASN A 548 -11.46 -24.41 24.31
CA ASN A 548 -12.18 -25.53 23.71
C ASN A 548 -12.74 -25.20 22.31
N ASP A 549 -13.24 -23.98 22.11
CA ASP A 549 -13.74 -23.53 20.81
C ASP A 549 -12.59 -23.46 19.79
N VAL A 550 -11.43 -22.93 20.18
CA VAL A 550 -10.25 -22.84 19.30
C VAL A 550 -9.69 -24.23 18.96
N LEU A 551 -9.58 -25.12 19.95
CA LEU A 551 -9.15 -26.52 19.73
C LEU A 551 -10.09 -27.22 18.74
N SER A 552 -11.40 -27.04 18.90
CA SER A 552 -12.41 -27.65 18.01
C SER A 552 -12.42 -27.04 16.61
N ALA A 553 -12.10 -25.74 16.49
CA ALA A 553 -12.09 -25.02 15.22
C ALA A 553 -10.79 -25.23 14.40
N TRP A 554 -9.71 -25.73 15.02
CA TRP A 554 -8.40 -25.81 14.40
C TRP A 554 -8.41 -26.58 13.08
N GLU A 555 -8.90 -27.83 13.08
CA GLU A 555 -8.91 -28.67 11.89
C GLU A 555 -9.80 -28.11 10.78
N ALA A 556 -10.94 -27.50 11.14
CA ALA A 556 -11.84 -26.88 10.19
C ALA A 556 -11.20 -25.66 9.51
N ALA A 557 -10.43 -24.87 10.26
CA ALA A 557 -9.77 -23.68 9.74
C ALA A 557 -8.43 -23.97 9.05
N LEU A 558 -7.74 -25.05 9.45
CA LEU A 558 -6.39 -25.43 9.01
C LEU A 558 -6.28 -26.94 8.69
N PRO A 559 -7.07 -27.45 7.72
CA PRO A 559 -7.17 -28.89 7.45
C PRO A 559 -5.85 -29.54 6.99
N THR A 560 -4.91 -28.75 6.46
CA THR A 560 -3.59 -29.23 5.99
C THR A 560 -2.58 -29.45 7.13
N TYR A 561 -2.93 -29.04 8.36
CA TYR A 561 -2.07 -29.08 9.54
C TYR A 561 -2.83 -29.60 10.78
N PRO A 562 -3.35 -30.84 10.75
CA PRO A 562 -4.12 -31.38 11.86
C PRO A 562 -3.25 -31.59 13.10
N ILE A 563 -3.62 -31.02 14.23
CA ILE A 563 -2.92 -31.22 15.51
C ILE A 563 -3.94 -31.77 16.50
N PRO A 564 -3.67 -32.94 17.13
CA PRO A 564 -4.52 -33.45 18.20
C PRO A 564 -4.68 -32.43 19.33
N ALA A 565 -5.88 -32.32 19.89
CA ALA A 565 -6.22 -31.29 20.89
C ALA A 565 -5.27 -31.32 22.10
N GLU A 566 -4.89 -32.52 22.56
CA GLU A 566 -3.95 -32.75 23.65
C GLU A 566 -2.54 -32.18 23.40
N ASN A 567 -2.12 -32.10 22.13
CA ASN A 567 -0.84 -31.52 21.74
C ASN A 567 -0.96 -30.02 21.42
N LEU A 568 -2.14 -29.56 20.99
CA LEU A 568 -2.39 -28.16 20.65
C LEU A 568 -2.60 -27.27 21.88
N GLU A 569 -3.30 -27.78 22.91
CA GLU A 569 -3.54 -27.05 24.15
C GLU A 569 -2.26 -26.45 24.79
N PRO A 570 -1.18 -27.21 25.02
CA PRO A 570 0.04 -26.66 25.62
C PRO A 570 0.81 -25.69 24.70
N LEU A 571 0.55 -25.72 23.38
CA LEU A 571 1.08 -24.72 22.44
C LEU A 571 0.31 -23.39 22.58
N ILE A 572 -1.00 -23.42 22.82
CA ILE A 572 -1.84 -22.22 23.00
C ILE A 572 -1.65 -21.61 24.39
N SER A 573 -1.67 -22.44 25.43
CA SER A 573 -1.72 -22.00 26.84
C SER A 573 -0.34 -21.59 27.39
N ARG A 574 0.36 -20.69 26.68
CA ARG A 574 1.69 -20.20 27.07
C ARG A 574 1.60 -18.89 27.84
N GLU A 575 2.49 -18.70 28.81
CA GLU A 575 2.53 -17.46 29.59
C GLU A 575 2.88 -16.22 28.74
N ASN A 576 3.56 -16.39 27.59
CA ASN A 576 3.90 -15.29 26.67
C ASN A 576 2.88 -15.12 25.52
N ALA A 577 1.70 -15.72 25.67
CA ALA A 577 0.61 -15.66 24.70
C ALA A 577 -0.18 -14.35 24.79
N HIS A 578 -0.55 -13.82 23.62
CA HIS A 578 -1.34 -12.60 23.46
C HIS A 578 -2.45 -12.80 22.43
N HIS A 579 -3.27 -13.83 22.63
CA HIS A 579 -4.20 -14.29 21.61
C HIS A 579 -5.47 -13.41 21.51
N PHE A 580 -6.12 -13.49 20.35
CA PHE A 580 -7.39 -12.83 20.06
C PHE A 580 -8.36 -13.80 19.39
N VAL A 581 -9.66 -13.59 19.62
CA VAL A 581 -10.73 -14.35 18.98
C VAL A 581 -11.73 -13.41 18.32
N ALA A 582 -12.35 -13.87 17.26
CA ALA A 582 -13.46 -13.20 16.60
C ALA A 582 -14.74 -13.99 16.86
N ARG A 583 -15.82 -13.33 17.27
CA ARG A 583 -17.12 -13.96 17.51
C ARG A 583 -18.24 -13.29 16.73
N VAL A 584 -19.14 -14.10 16.18
CA VAL A 584 -20.43 -13.68 15.58
C VAL A 584 -21.53 -14.15 16.53
N GLY A 585 -22.08 -13.22 17.30
CA GLY A 585 -22.88 -13.58 18.48
C GLY A 585 -22.05 -14.45 19.44
N PRO A 586 -22.55 -15.62 19.91
CA PRO A 586 -21.80 -16.49 20.80
C PRO A 586 -20.78 -17.38 20.08
N LYS A 587 -20.84 -17.52 18.75
CA LYS A 587 -20.02 -18.48 18.00
C LYS A 587 -18.63 -17.95 17.70
N LEU A 588 -17.61 -18.78 17.90
CA LEU A 588 -16.28 -18.50 17.39
C LEU A 588 -16.32 -18.46 15.85
N ALA A 589 -15.76 -17.41 15.27
CA ALA A 589 -15.67 -17.22 13.81
C ALA A 589 -14.21 -17.27 13.31
N GLY A 590 -13.25 -16.93 14.18
CA GLY A 590 -11.82 -16.99 13.87
C GLY A 590 -10.96 -16.68 15.09
N PHE A 591 -9.65 -16.87 14.96
CA PHE A 591 -8.69 -16.66 16.04
C PHE A 591 -7.32 -16.21 15.50
N CYS A 592 -6.57 -15.53 16.36
CA CYS A 592 -5.21 -15.04 16.11
C CYS A 592 -4.32 -15.46 17.29
N LEU A 593 -3.36 -16.36 17.05
CA LEU A 593 -2.38 -16.78 18.04
C LEU A 593 -1.11 -15.96 17.88
N VAL A 594 -0.76 -15.26 18.95
CA VAL A 594 0.35 -14.31 19.00
C VAL A 594 1.21 -14.59 20.21
N TYR A 595 2.53 -14.54 20.03
CA TYR A 595 3.50 -14.78 21.08
C TYR A 595 4.55 -13.67 21.11
N SER A 596 4.98 -13.31 22.31
CA SER A 596 6.07 -12.37 22.52
C SER A 596 7.31 -13.07 23.07
N ASN A 597 8.49 -12.48 22.92
CA ASN A 597 9.71 -13.09 23.45
C ASN A 597 9.90 -12.93 24.98
N ALA A 598 9.03 -12.16 25.64
CA ALA A 598 9.00 -11.98 27.09
C ALA A 598 7.56 -11.69 27.57
N HIS A 599 7.27 -12.02 28.83
CA HIS A 599 5.95 -11.81 29.45
C HIS A 599 5.61 -10.34 29.71
N GLY A 600 6.61 -9.53 30.07
CA GLY A 600 6.41 -8.14 30.52
C GLY A 600 6.65 -7.11 29.43
N ASN A 601 7.92 -6.83 29.13
CA ASN A 601 8.31 -5.81 28.16
C ASN A 601 8.93 -6.47 26.92
N PRO A 602 8.11 -7.03 26.02
CA PRO A 602 8.63 -7.68 24.83
C PRO A 602 9.24 -6.67 23.87
N ASN A 603 10.20 -7.12 23.06
CA ASN A 603 10.73 -6.34 21.94
C ASN A 603 10.51 -7.04 20.60
N THR A 604 10.09 -8.30 20.63
CA THR A 604 9.80 -9.11 19.44
C THR A 604 8.46 -9.79 19.62
N VAL A 605 7.60 -9.65 18.62
CA VAL A 605 6.25 -10.21 18.59
C VAL A 605 6.05 -11.01 17.31
N HIS A 606 5.39 -12.14 17.45
CA HIS A 606 5.16 -13.13 16.42
C HIS A 606 3.68 -13.46 16.32
N ILE A 607 3.07 -13.13 15.17
CA ILE A 607 1.75 -13.63 14.79
C ILE A 607 1.97 -15.03 14.22
N ALA A 608 1.81 -16.03 15.08
CA ALA A 608 2.03 -17.43 14.73
C ALA A 608 0.92 -17.98 13.84
N VAL A 609 -0.33 -17.62 14.14
CA VAL A 609 -1.51 -18.14 13.45
C VAL A 609 -2.55 -17.04 13.30
N VAL A 610 -3.13 -16.90 12.11
CA VAL A 610 -4.42 -16.24 11.91
C VAL A 610 -5.29 -17.17 11.09
N ALA A 611 -6.45 -17.53 11.63
CA ALA A 611 -7.35 -18.48 11.01
C ALA A 611 -8.80 -18.01 11.16
N VAL A 612 -9.58 -18.18 10.09
CA VAL A 612 -11.02 -17.88 10.06
C VAL A 612 -11.72 -19.14 9.57
N ILE A 613 -12.75 -19.56 10.30
CA ILE A 613 -13.53 -20.75 9.97
C ILE A 613 -14.18 -20.54 8.60
N PRO A 614 -14.20 -21.54 7.70
CA PRO A 614 -14.57 -21.36 6.29
C PRO A 614 -15.88 -20.61 6.03
N GLU A 615 -16.92 -20.84 6.84
CA GLU A 615 -18.23 -20.19 6.71
C GLU A 615 -18.23 -18.67 7.01
N TYR A 616 -17.22 -18.18 7.73
CA TYR A 616 -17.05 -16.76 8.08
C TYR A 616 -15.96 -16.05 7.24
N GLN A 617 -15.32 -16.76 6.29
CA GLN A 617 -14.31 -16.14 5.43
C GLN A 617 -14.93 -15.11 4.48
N GLY A 618 -14.13 -14.13 4.05
CA GLY A 618 -14.58 -13.06 3.14
C GLY A 618 -15.38 -11.93 3.81
N GLN A 619 -15.58 -11.98 5.13
CA GLN A 619 -16.38 -11.00 5.89
C GLN A 619 -15.54 -9.95 6.64
N GLY A 620 -14.23 -9.88 6.37
CA GLY A 620 -13.32 -8.92 7.02
C GLY A 620 -12.74 -9.36 8.38
N ILE A 621 -13.20 -10.48 8.96
CA ILE A 621 -12.76 -10.98 10.28
C ILE A 621 -11.24 -11.12 10.40
N GLY A 622 -10.59 -11.74 9.41
CA GLY A 622 -9.13 -11.91 9.41
C GLY A 622 -8.38 -10.57 9.39
N THR A 623 -8.90 -9.56 8.69
CA THR A 623 -8.35 -8.20 8.72
C THR A 623 -8.48 -7.61 10.12
N SER A 624 -9.66 -7.68 10.72
CA SER A 624 -9.91 -7.10 12.04
C SER A 624 -9.07 -7.76 13.13
N LEU A 625 -8.87 -9.09 13.08
CA LEU A 625 -7.95 -9.80 13.98
C LEU A 625 -6.53 -9.23 13.91
N LEU A 626 -6.00 -9.01 12.70
CA LEU A 626 -4.67 -8.42 12.50
C LEU A 626 -4.61 -6.97 12.97
N THR A 627 -5.65 -6.18 12.68
CA THR A 627 -5.74 -4.77 13.07
C THR A 627 -5.74 -4.60 14.58
N GLU A 628 -6.58 -5.37 15.30
CA GLU A 628 -6.63 -5.32 16.77
C GLU A 628 -5.34 -5.84 17.39
N THR A 629 -4.75 -6.89 16.83
CA THR A 629 -3.44 -7.39 17.28
C THR A 629 -2.38 -6.28 17.21
N ARG A 630 -2.29 -5.58 16.07
CA ARG A 630 -1.33 -4.48 15.90
C ARG A 630 -1.62 -3.29 16.82
N SER A 631 -2.89 -2.92 16.97
CA SER A 631 -3.33 -1.84 17.87
C SER A 631 -2.97 -2.14 19.33
N TYR A 632 -3.20 -3.37 19.79
CA TYR A 632 -2.82 -3.80 21.13
C TYR A 632 -1.31 -3.67 21.39
N PHE A 633 -0.45 -4.19 20.50
CA PHE A 633 0.99 -4.14 20.72
C PHE A 633 1.59 -2.73 20.62
N ARG A 634 1.01 -1.89 19.75
CA ARG A 634 1.39 -0.47 19.68
C ARG A 634 0.99 0.28 20.95
N THR A 635 -0.25 0.12 21.41
CA THR A 635 -0.77 0.91 22.54
C THR A 635 -0.24 0.43 23.89
N GLN A 636 -0.09 -0.88 24.07
CA GLN A 636 0.35 -1.46 25.36
C GLN A 636 1.86 -1.51 25.52
N PHE A 637 2.60 -1.75 24.43
CA PHE A 637 4.04 -2.02 24.49
C PHE A 637 4.89 -1.09 23.60
N ASN A 638 4.28 -0.14 22.88
CA ASN A 638 4.97 0.71 21.90
C ASN A 638 5.73 -0.10 20.83
N ILE A 639 5.17 -1.25 20.44
CA ILE A 639 5.74 -2.12 19.40
C ILE A 639 5.00 -1.86 18.09
N HIS A 640 5.72 -1.31 17.12
CA HIS A 640 5.18 -0.97 15.81
C HIS A 640 5.40 -2.07 14.76
N ARG A 641 6.32 -3.01 15.04
CA ARG A 641 6.71 -4.07 14.12
C ARG A 641 6.31 -5.44 14.63
N LEU A 642 5.58 -6.20 13.82
CA LEU A 642 5.17 -7.57 14.14
C LEU A 642 5.66 -8.53 13.05
N ASN A 643 6.14 -9.71 13.46
CA ASN A 643 6.60 -10.75 12.55
C ASN A 643 5.51 -11.78 12.29
N LEU A 644 5.44 -12.33 11.08
CA LEU A 644 4.64 -13.51 10.75
C LEU A 644 5.44 -14.78 11.01
N GLY A 645 4.74 -15.80 11.49
CA GLY A 645 5.36 -17.04 11.96
C GLY A 645 5.70 -16.94 13.44
N SER A 646 6.50 -17.89 13.93
CA SER A 646 6.70 -18.14 15.36
C SER A 646 8.12 -18.58 15.66
N SER A 647 8.62 -18.17 16.83
CA SER A 647 9.90 -18.64 17.37
C SER A 647 9.69 -19.83 18.31
N PHE A 648 9.11 -19.59 19.49
CA PHE A 648 8.64 -20.60 20.43
C PHE A 648 7.33 -20.13 21.09
N PRO A 649 6.28 -20.98 21.15
CA PRO A 649 6.18 -22.31 20.55
C PRO A 649 6.32 -22.26 19.02
N ARG A 650 6.76 -23.36 18.41
CA ARG A 650 7.10 -23.42 16.99
C ARG A 650 5.98 -24.02 16.18
N PHE A 651 5.23 -23.14 15.51
CA PHE A 651 4.36 -23.45 14.39
C PHE A 651 5.14 -23.29 13.09
N TRP A 652 4.85 -22.25 12.32
CA TRP A 652 5.54 -21.93 11.08
C TRP A 652 6.61 -20.85 11.28
N PRO A 653 7.70 -20.88 10.50
CA PRO A 653 8.67 -19.78 10.45
C PRO A 653 8.19 -18.58 9.60
N GLY A 654 7.05 -18.72 8.91
CA GLY A 654 6.45 -17.71 8.05
C GLY A 654 5.17 -18.22 7.40
N VAL A 655 4.64 -17.52 6.40
CA VAL A 655 3.40 -17.92 5.70
C VAL A 655 3.67 -19.16 4.83
N PRO A 656 2.93 -20.27 5.00
CA PRO A 656 3.15 -21.48 4.21
C PRO A 656 2.82 -21.32 2.72
N ARG A 657 3.69 -21.85 1.86
CA ARG A 657 3.54 -21.72 0.39
C ARG A 657 2.52 -22.70 -0.20
N ASP A 658 2.30 -23.82 0.47
CA ASP A 658 1.33 -24.85 0.12
C ASP A 658 -0.14 -24.42 0.34
N LEU A 659 -0.38 -23.37 1.13
CA LEU A 659 -1.71 -22.74 1.26
C LEU A 659 -2.11 -21.86 0.05
N GLY A 660 -1.21 -21.71 -0.93
CA GLY A 660 -1.47 -21.02 -2.20
C GLY A 660 -1.32 -19.51 -2.15
N GLN A 661 -1.33 -18.89 -3.34
CA GLN A 661 -1.02 -17.46 -3.51
C GLN A 661 -2.04 -16.54 -2.83
N LYS A 662 -3.33 -16.91 -2.78
CA LYS A 662 -4.38 -16.08 -2.15
C LYS A 662 -4.10 -15.78 -0.67
N VAL A 663 -3.51 -16.73 0.07
CA VAL A 663 -3.14 -16.54 1.48
C VAL A 663 -1.92 -15.62 1.60
N GLN A 664 -0.96 -15.75 0.69
CA GLN A 664 0.19 -14.84 0.63
C GLN A 664 -0.28 -13.41 0.32
N ASP A 665 -1.16 -13.26 -0.67
CA ASP A 665 -1.76 -12.00 -1.06
C ASP A 665 -2.58 -11.37 0.06
N PHE A 666 -3.27 -12.17 0.89
CA PHE A 666 -4.00 -11.66 2.06
C PHE A 666 -3.09 -10.83 2.97
N PHE A 667 -1.89 -11.31 3.29
CA PHE A 667 -0.92 -10.58 4.11
C PHE A 667 -0.30 -9.40 3.36
N ILE A 668 0.15 -9.61 2.12
CA ILE A 668 0.77 -8.54 1.29
C ILE A 668 -0.18 -7.35 1.14
N HIS A 669 -1.44 -7.63 0.81
CA HIS A 669 -2.49 -6.64 0.61
C HIS A 669 -2.81 -5.82 1.87
N ARG A 670 -2.41 -6.29 3.05
CA ARG A 670 -2.58 -5.61 4.35
C ARG A 670 -1.28 -4.97 4.85
N GLY A 671 -0.25 -4.91 4.00
CA GLY A 671 1.00 -4.21 4.28
C GLY A 671 2.13 -5.08 4.84
N PHE A 672 1.99 -6.40 4.88
CA PHE A 672 3.09 -7.27 5.29
C PHE A 672 4.12 -7.42 4.16
N ARG A 673 5.39 -7.16 4.49
CA ARG A 673 6.54 -7.38 3.62
C ARG A 673 7.03 -8.81 3.78
N LEU A 674 6.58 -9.68 2.88
CA LEU A 674 7.01 -11.08 2.85
C LEU A 674 8.37 -11.20 2.16
N SER A 675 9.20 -12.14 2.61
CA SER A 675 10.47 -12.47 1.97
C SER A 675 10.27 -12.79 0.48
N PRO A 676 11.25 -12.51 -0.39
CA PRO A 676 11.13 -12.83 -1.82
C PRO A 676 10.79 -14.31 -2.05
N PRO A 677 10.10 -14.67 -3.16
CA PRO A 677 9.84 -16.07 -3.49
C PRO A 677 11.11 -16.93 -3.59
N SER A 678 12.26 -16.36 -3.89
CA SER A 678 13.55 -17.07 -3.93
C SER A 678 14.18 -17.30 -2.54
N ALA A 679 13.72 -16.59 -1.50
CA ALA A 679 14.28 -16.74 -0.16
C ALA A 679 13.94 -18.12 0.41
N ARG A 680 14.96 -18.83 0.89
CA ARG A 680 14.83 -20.17 1.47
C ARG A 680 14.42 -20.07 2.94
N SER A 681 13.29 -20.68 3.26
CA SER A 681 12.80 -20.90 4.62
C SER A 681 11.97 -22.18 4.56
N VAL A 682 12.51 -23.28 5.08
CA VAL A 682 11.94 -24.61 4.90
C VAL A 682 12.00 -25.42 6.17
N ASP A 683 11.07 -26.35 6.31
CA ASP A 683 11.23 -27.50 7.19
C ASP A 683 11.66 -28.69 6.33
N LEU A 684 12.53 -29.53 6.90
CA LEU A 684 13.06 -30.71 6.24
C LEU A 684 12.60 -31.98 6.95
N TYR A 685 12.53 -33.06 6.19
CA TYR A 685 12.24 -34.38 6.71
C TYR A 685 13.14 -35.43 6.07
N GLN A 686 13.45 -36.47 6.81
CA GLN A 686 14.13 -37.66 6.30
C GLN A 686 13.59 -38.92 6.99
N ASP A 687 13.31 -39.96 6.21
CA ASP A 687 13.17 -41.33 6.72
C ASP A 687 14.56 -41.90 7.00
N ILE A 688 14.80 -42.35 8.24
CA ILE A 688 16.11 -42.76 8.69
C ILE A 688 16.25 -44.28 8.88
N ARG A 689 15.21 -45.06 8.58
CA ARG A 689 15.21 -46.53 8.76
C ARG A 689 16.32 -47.21 7.97
N SER A 690 16.60 -46.72 6.76
CA SER A 690 17.70 -47.17 5.91
C SER A 690 18.92 -46.24 5.93
N PHE A 691 18.96 -45.24 6.81
CA PHE A 691 20.05 -44.26 6.83
C PHE A 691 21.40 -44.94 7.07
N GLN A 692 22.41 -44.48 6.31
CA GLN A 692 23.83 -44.80 6.47
C GLN A 692 24.61 -43.50 6.36
N ALA A 693 25.46 -43.20 7.34
CA ALA A 693 26.29 -41.99 7.30
C ALA A 693 27.23 -42.03 6.08
N PRO A 694 27.29 -40.97 5.26
CA PRO A 694 28.23 -40.92 4.14
C PRO A 694 29.68 -40.97 4.64
N GLU A 695 30.42 -42.00 4.24
CA GLU A 695 31.79 -42.30 4.71
C GLU A 695 32.74 -41.09 4.58
N LYS A 696 32.61 -40.30 3.51
CA LYS A 696 33.43 -39.10 3.27
C LYS A 696 33.39 -38.07 4.41
N TYR A 697 32.26 -37.93 5.11
CA TYR A 697 32.14 -36.99 6.22
C TYR A 697 32.72 -37.59 7.51
N MET A 698 32.49 -38.88 7.72
CA MET A 698 32.97 -39.63 8.88
C MET A 698 34.49 -39.77 8.88
N ALA A 699 35.06 -40.21 7.75
CA ALA A 699 36.50 -40.34 7.55
C ALA A 699 37.21 -39.00 7.74
N ARG A 700 36.69 -37.92 7.14
CA ARG A 700 37.25 -36.57 7.30
C ARG A 700 37.26 -36.09 8.75
N ALA A 701 36.20 -36.35 9.51
CA ALA A 701 36.13 -35.95 10.90
C ALA A 701 37.11 -36.76 11.77
N HIS A 702 37.19 -38.07 11.52
CA HIS A 702 38.11 -38.99 12.19
C HIS A 702 39.60 -38.65 11.91
N GLU A 703 39.97 -38.42 10.65
CA GLU A 703 41.33 -38.00 10.24
C GLU A 703 41.79 -36.71 10.93
N ARG A 704 40.84 -35.85 11.32
CA ARG A 704 41.09 -34.59 12.01
C ARG A 704 40.98 -34.71 13.54
N GLY A 705 40.82 -35.93 14.07
CA GLY A 705 40.82 -36.21 15.49
C GLY A 705 39.53 -35.84 16.23
N PHE A 706 38.40 -35.66 15.52
CA PHE A 706 37.12 -35.37 16.16
C PHE A 706 36.41 -36.63 16.66
N ARG A 707 35.79 -36.54 17.84
CA ARG A 707 34.93 -37.57 18.44
C ARG A 707 33.52 -37.04 18.63
N PHE A 708 32.52 -37.90 18.51
CA PHE A 708 31.11 -37.53 18.70
C PHE A 708 30.47 -38.43 19.75
N ALA A 709 29.73 -37.86 20.69
CA ALA A 709 29.02 -38.62 21.71
C ALA A 709 27.84 -37.82 22.27
N PRO A 710 26.81 -38.50 22.81
CA PRO A 710 25.76 -37.83 23.56
C PRO A 710 26.31 -37.07 24.78
N LEU A 711 25.77 -35.90 25.06
CA LEU A 711 26.18 -35.07 26.20
C LEU A 711 25.94 -35.79 27.53
N GLN A 712 26.95 -35.78 28.40
CA GLN A 712 26.89 -36.34 29.75
C GLN A 712 26.67 -35.23 30.80
N PRO A 713 26.10 -35.53 31.99
CA PRO A 713 25.92 -34.56 33.09
C PRO A 713 27.17 -33.76 33.46
N GLU A 714 28.32 -34.42 33.57
CA GLU A 714 29.61 -33.80 33.90
C GLU A 714 30.11 -32.80 32.84
N ASP A 715 29.61 -32.91 31.61
CA ASP A 715 29.98 -32.10 30.46
C ASP A 715 29.00 -30.91 30.23
N TYR A 716 27.94 -30.81 31.02
CA TYR A 716 26.85 -29.86 30.77
C TYR A 716 27.27 -28.39 30.92
N ASP A 717 28.04 -28.05 31.95
CA ASP A 717 28.51 -26.68 32.16
C ASP A 717 29.36 -26.18 30.98
N ALA A 718 30.24 -27.03 30.46
CA ALA A 718 31.04 -26.72 29.27
C ALA A 718 30.17 -26.52 28.02
N CYS A 719 29.08 -27.29 27.88
CA CYS A 719 28.11 -27.11 26.81
C CYS A 719 27.45 -25.73 26.89
N LEU A 720 26.94 -25.32 28.07
CA LEU A 720 26.31 -24.03 28.25
C LEU A 720 27.27 -22.86 28.00
N VAL A 721 28.53 -22.98 28.42
CA VAL A 721 29.57 -21.99 28.09
C VAL A 721 29.76 -21.90 26.58
N GLY A 722 29.86 -23.03 25.88
CA GLY A 722 29.98 -23.08 24.41
C GLY A 722 28.78 -22.48 23.69
N GLN A 723 27.56 -22.77 24.16
CA GLN A 723 26.32 -22.23 23.62
C GLN A 723 26.26 -20.70 23.79
N ARG A 724 26.58 -20.18 24.98
CA ARG A 724 26.58 -18.72 25.24
C ARG A 724 27.70 -18.00 24.48
N LYS A 725 28.89 -18.61 24.36
CA LYS A 725 30.01 -18.08 23.56
C LYS A 725 29.61 -17.91 22.10
N ASN A 726 28.98 -18.92 21.51
CA ASN A 726 28.81 -19.01 20.06
C ASN A 726 27.43 -18.58 19.54
N PHE A 727 26.39 -18.62 20.37
CA PHE A 727 24.99 -18.47 19.99
C PHE A 727 24.19 -17.62 21.00
N SER A 728 24.84 -16.69 21.71
CA SER A 728 24.15 -15.77 22.65
C SER A 728 23.14 -14.86 21.99
N ASP A 729 23.30 -14.58 20.70
CA ASP A 729 22.33 -13.89 19.83
C ASP A 729 21.07 -14.73 19.56
N LYS A 730 21.11 -16.04 19.85
CA LYS A 730 20.01 -17.00 19.72
C LYS A 730 19.57 -17.51 21.09
N SER A 731 19.08 -16.62 21.94
CA SER A 731 18.67 -16.96 23.32
C SER A 731 17.74 -18.18 23.41
N GLY A 732 16.82 -18.36 22.47
CA GLY A 732 15.93 -19.53 22.41
C GLY A 732 16.68 -20.87 22.18
N TRP A 733 17.84 -20.86 21.51
CA TRP A 733 18.69 -22.05 21.41
C TRP A 733 19.29 -22.36 22.77
N VAL A 734 19.90 -21.37 23.42
CA VAL A 734 20.52 -21.53 24.75
C VAL A 734 19.49 -22.04 25.77
N GLU A 735 18.28 -21.50 25.74
CA GLU A 735 17.18 -21.92 26.60
C GLU A 735 16.76 -23.37 26.35
N ALA A 736 16.71 -23.80 25.08
CA ALA A 736 16.43 -25.20 24.76
C ALA A 736 17.49 -26.16 25.35
N TYR A 737 18.78 -25.79 25.30
CA TYR A 737 19.84 -26.55 25.97
C TYR A 737 19.71 -26.52 27.49
N ILE A 738 19.25 -25.41 28.09
CA ILE A 738 19.01 -25.31 29.53
C ILE A 738 17.90 -26.28 29.96
N GLN A 739 16.82 -26.34 29.20
CA GLN A 739 15.67 -27.21 29.49
C GLN A 739 16.02 -28.70 29.31
N LEU A 740 16.95 -29.02 28.42
CA LEU A 740 17.39 -30.38 28.09
C LEU A 740 18.60 -30.83 28.92
N HIS A 741 18.57 -30.55 30.23
CA HIS A 741 19.61 -31.02 31.15
C HIS A 741 19.81 -32.55 31.04
N PRO A 742 21.03 -33.05 30.79
CA PRO A 742 21.27 -34.46 30.47
C PRO A 742 20.93 -35.44 31.61
N GLU A 743 20.87 -34.99 32.87
CA GLU A 743 20.38 -35.84 33.98
C GLU A 743 18.89 -36.17 33.85
N ARG A 744 18.08 -35.21 33.36
CA ARG A 744 16.64 -35.38 33.19
C ARG A 744 16.31 -35.95 31.80
N TYR A 745 17.11 -35.58 30.80
CA TYR A 745 16.89 -35.90 29.40
C TYR A 745 18.17 -36.49 28.77
N PRO A 746 18.56 -37.72 29.16
CA PRO A 746 19.77 -38.34 28.64
C PRO A 746 19.66 -38.55 27.12
N SER A 747 20.79 -38.39 26.43
CA SER A 747 20.90 -38.61 24.99
C SER A 747 20.04 -37.71 24.09
N GLN A 748 19.58 -36.55 24.57
CA GLN A 748 18.86 -35.58 23.71
C GLN A 748 19.78 -34.55 23.03
N VAL A 749 21.08 -34.56 23.35
CA VAL A 749 22.09 -33.66 22.76
C VAL A 749 23.25 -34.50 22.23
N MET A 750 23.63 -34.30 20.97
CA MET A 750 24.86 -34.83 20.39
C MET A 750 25.95 -33.75 20.43
N THR A 751 27.14 -34.12 20.88
CA THR A 751 28.29 -33.23 21.05
C THR A 751 29.48 -33.71 20.23
N ALA A 752 30.17 -32.79 19.56
CA ALA A 752 31.46 -33.01 18.93
C ALA A 752 32.59 -32.54 19.85
N PHE A 753 33.64 -33.34 19.97
CA PHE A 753 34.82 -33.08 20.76
C PHE A 753 36.06 -33.05 19.86
N ASP A 754 36.97 -32.11 20.10
CA ASP A 754 38.28 -32.09 19.42
C ASP A 754 39.25 -33.13 20.01
N SER A 755 40.47 -33.18 19.45
CA SER A 755 41.52 -34.12 19.89
C SER A 755 42.00 -33.91 21.33
N GLU A 756 41.73 -32.73 21.92
CA GLU A 756 42.02 -32.42 23.32
C GLU A 756 40.84 -32.72 24.25
N GLY A 757 39.71 -33.19 23.70
CA GLY A 757 38.49 -33.48 24.46
C GLY A 757 37.62 -32.26 24.74
N ARG A 758 37.87 -31.11 24.11
CA ARG A 758 37.05 -29.90 24.26
C ARG A 758 35.82 -30.00 23.37
N GLN A 759 34.67 -29.50 23.85
CA GLN A 759 33.46 -29.44 23.05
C GLN A 759 33.56 -28.35 21.96
N VAL A 760 33.27 -28.72 20.71
CA VAL A 760 33.42 -27.86 19.53
C VAL A 760 32.20 -27.86 18.61
N GLY A 761 31.16 -28.63 18.92
CA GLY A 761 29.90 -28.63 18.19
C GLY A 761 28.78 -29.33 18.93
N TRP A 762 27.53 -28.93 18.67
CA TRP A 762 26.35 -29.38 19.40
C TRP A 762 25.12 -29.41 18.50
N THR A 763 24.24 -30.38 18.73
CA THR A 763 22.89 -30.40 18.15
C THR A 763 21.92 -31.11 19.07
N LEU A 764 20.67 -30.65 19.06
CA LEU A 764 19.55 -31.39 19.67
C LEU A 764 19.22 -32.60 18.79
N MET A 765 18.93 -33.75 19.40
CA MET A 765 18.50 -34.99 18.76
C MET A 765 17.33 -35.61 19.53
N LEU A 766 16.18 -34.94 19.42
CA LEU A 766 15.01 -35.14 20.27
C LEU A 766 14.21 -36.39 19.88
N SER A 767 13.86 -37.21 20.87
CA SER A 767 12.91 -38.32 20.69
C SER A 767 11.46 -37.83 20.51
N PRO A 768 10.59 -38.64 19.85
CA PRO A 768 9.15 -38.37 19.73
C PRO A 768 8.42 -38.58 21.06
N VAL A 769 8.71 -37.74 22.05
CA VAL A 769 7.99 -37.70 23.34
C VAL A 769 6.90 -36.64 23.30
N PRO A 770 5.79 -36.76 24.04
CA PRO A 770 4.72 -35.75 24.06
C PRO A 770 5.23 -34.33 24.31
N GLU A 771 6.22 -34.15 25.18
CA GLU A 771 6.83 -32.87 25.50
C GLU A 771 7.49 -32.18 24.30
N LEU A 772 7.95 -32.94 23.30
CA LEU A 772 8.44 -32.39 22.04
C LEU A 772 7.30 -31.64 21.31
N ASN A 773 6.12 -32.26 21.24
CA ASN A 773 4.96 -31.71 20.56
C ASN A 773 4.34 -30.52 21.31
N HIS A 774 4.64 -30.38 22.61
CA HIS A 774 4.25 -29.21 23.38
C HIS A 774 5.05 -27.96 22.97
N ILE A 775 6.20 -28.11 22.31
CA ILE A 775 7.05 -27.01 21.85
C ILE A 775 7.05 -26.87 20.32
N TRP A 776 7.09 -27.98 19.57
CA TRP A 776 7.07 -28.01 18.11
C TRP A 776 5.79 -28.64 17.59
N ALA A 777 5.01 -27.89 16.81
CA ALA A 777 3.68 -28.30 16.39
C ALA A 777 3.66 -29.47 15.39
N PHE A 778 4.66 -29.54 14.49
CA PHE A 778 4.58 -30.35 13.27
C PHE A 778 5.40 -31.63 13.14
N PRO A 779 6.40 -31.97 13.99
CA PRO A 779 7.10 -33.26 13.86
C PRO A 779 6.16 -34.47 13.80
N GLN A 780 5.10 -34.46 14.61
CA GLN A 780 4.05 -35.50 14.65
C GLN A 780 3.32 -35.72 13.32
N LEU A 781 3.29 -34.73 12.41
CA LEU A 781 2.65 -34.84 11.10
C LEU A 781 3.42 -35.76 10.14
N CYS A 782 4.70 -36.00 10.41
CA CYS A 782 5.55 -36.90 9.63
C CYS A 782 5.44 -38.36 10.11
N GLY A 783 4.81 -38.60 11.26
CA GLY A 783 4.60 -39.92 11.84
C GLY A 783 4.83 -39.96 13.35
N PRO A 784 4.28 -40.96 14.06
CA PRO A 784 4.39 -41.07 15.52
C PRO A 784 5.80 -41.38 16.03
N GLN A 785 6.70 -41.85 15.15
CA GLN A 785 8.10 -42.15 15.46
C GLN A 785 9.07 -41.13 14.85
N THR A 786 8.62 -39.90 14.63
CA THR A 786 9.45 -38.81 14.10
C THR A 786 10.08 -37.98 15.23
N GLY A 787 11.41 -38.03 15.32
CA GLY A 787 12.19 -37.16 16.20
C GLY A 787 12.52 -35.81 15.56
N LEU A 788 13.25 -34.96 16.29
CA LEU A 788 13.66 -33.64 15.80
C LEU A 788 15.16 -33.40 15.96
N ILE A 789 15.80 -32.89 14.91
CA ILE A 789 17.13 -32.29 15.00
C ILE A 789 16.98 -30.77 14.95
N GLY A 790 17.61 -30.09 15.92
CA GLY A 790 17.51 -28.64 16.07
C GLY A 790 18.79 -28.03 16.65
N CYS A 791 18.85 -26.70 16.61
CA CYS A 791 19.92 -25.88 17.21
C CYS A 791 21.35 -26.38 16.90
N VAL A 792 21.59 -26.71 15.62
CA VAL A 792 22.88 -27.21 15.13
C VAL A 792 23.92 -26.09 15.13
N GLY A 793 25.02 -26.29 15.86
CA GLY A 793 26.05 -25.29 16.05
C GLY A 793 27.46 -25.87 16.07
N VAL A 794 28.41 -25.13 15.51
CA VAL A 794 29.85 -25.42 15.60
C VAL A 794 30.55 -24.19 16.15
N ASP A 795 31.49 -24.41 17.07
CA ASP A 795 32.33 -23.37 17.64
C ASP A 795 33.04 -22.58 16.53
N ALA A 796 33.10 -21.26 16.68
CA ALA A 796 33.62 -20.35 15.66
C ALA A 796 35.02 -20.72 15.19
N ASP A 797 35.88 -21.18 16.09
CA ASP A 797 37.28 -21.53 15.83
C ASP A 797 37.40 -22.84 15.03
N HIS A 798 36.31 -23.61 14.95
CA HIS A 798 36.25 -24.92 14.31
C HIS A 798 35.33 -24.96 13.09
N ARG A 799 34.79 -23.82 12.63
CA ARG A 799 33.96 -23.76 11.41
C ARG A 799 34.77 -24.14 10.16
N LYS A 800 34.10 -24.63 9.11
CA LYS A 800 34.69 -25.10 7.83
C LYS A 800 35.62 -26.32 7.94
N SER A 801 35.75 -26.91 9.12
CA SER A 801 36.49 -28.15 9.37
C SER A 801 35.81 -29.42 8.82
N GLY A 802 34.49 -29.35 8.56
CA GLY A 802 33.66 -30.49 8.15
C GLY A 802 32.89 -31.16 9.30
N ILE A 803 33.09 -30.72 10.54
CA ILE A 803 32.46 -31.28 11.75
C ILE A 803 30.93 -31.28 11.68
N GLY A 804 30.32 -30.22 11.15
CA GLY A 804 28.86 -30.06 11.22
C GLY A 804 28.07 -31.19 10.53
N LEU A 805 28.49 -31.65 9.34
CA LEU A 805 27.79 -32.75 8.66
C LEU A 805 28.03 -34.10 9.35
N ALA A 806 29.24 -34.32 9.87
CA ALA A 806 29.55 -35.51 10.65
C ALA A 806 28.74 -35.55 11.97
N LEU A 807 28.57 -34.39 12.63
CA LEU A 807 27.75 -34.23 13.82
C LEU A 807 26.31 -34.65 13.56
N ILE A 808 25.71 -34.21 12.45
CA ILE A 808 24.37 -34.62 12.03
C ILE A 808 24.31 -36.11 11.74
N CYS A 809 25.29 -36.66 11.00
CA CYS A 809 25.32 -38.09 10.70
C CYS A 809 25.32 -38.93 11.98
N HIS A 810 26.16 -38.59 12.95
CA HIS A 810 26.20 -39.28 14.25
C HIS A 810 24.90 -39.12 15.05
N ALA A 811 24.29 -37.93 15.02
CA ALA A 811 22.99 -37.70 15.66
C ALA A 811 21.90 -38.60 15.04
N VAL A 812 21.81 -38.65 13.70
CA VAL A 812 20.84 -39.49 12.98
C VAL A 812 21.08 -40.98 13.24
N GLU A 813 22.33 -41.45 13.23
CA GLU A 813 22.64 -42.84 13.58
C GLU A 813 22.27 -43.19 15.02
N ASN A 814 22.52 -42.29 15.97
CA ASN A 814 22.12 -42.47 17.37
C ASN A 814 20.58 -42.53 17.50
N MET A 815 19.86 -41.62 16.84
CA MET A 815 18.41 -41.60 16.80
C MET A 815 17.84 -42.90 16.22
N LYS A 816 18.41 -43.38 15.12
CA LYS A 816 18.07 -44.68 14.51
C LYS A 816 18.27 -45.85 15.47
N GLN A 817 19.40 -45.89 16.19
CA GLN A 817 19.68 -46.93 17.19
C GLN A 817 18.68 -46.92 18.36
N ARG A 818 18.10 -45.75 18.65
CA ARG A 818 17.04 -45.56 19.66
C ARG A 818 15.63 -45.89 19.16
N GLY A 819 15.50 -46.37 17.92
CA GLY A 819 14.23 -46.78 17.33
C GLY A 819 13.43 -45.66 16.65
N ILE A 820 14.03 -44.49 16.45
CA ILE A 820 13.39 -43.39 15.73
C ILE A 820 13.38 -43.71 14.23
N GLU A 821 12.24 -43.54 13.57
CA GLU A 821 12.07 -43.91 12.15
C GLU A 821 12.24 -42.72 11.19
N GLY A 822 11.94 -41.51 11.65
CA GLY A 822 12.09 -40.28 10.84
C GLY A 822 12.65 -39.13 11.64
N VAL A 823 13.26 -38.16 10.96
CA VAL A 823 13.83 -36.95 11.57
C VAL A 823 13.30 -35.71 10.88
N PHE A 824 12.74 -34.81 11.69
CA PHE A 824 12.32 -33.47 11.30
C PHE A 824 13.42 -32.45 11.61
N VAL A 825 13.66 -31.50 10.70
CA VAL A 825 14.54 -30.34 10.96
C VAL A 825 13.76 -29.08 10.63
N ASP A 826 13.51 -28.26 11.64
CA ASP A 826 12.67 -27.08 11.53
C ASP A 826 13.46 -25.83 11.14
N TRP A 827 12.82 -24.95 10.36
CA TRP A 827 13.28 -23.59 10.01
C TRP A 827 14.73 -23.48 9.53
N VAL A 828 15.01 -24.09 8.38
CA VAL A 828 16.31 -24.05 7.72
C VAL A 828 16.36 -23.00 6.62
N ALA A 829 17.38 -22.14 6.66
CA ALA A 829 17.72 -21.19 5.59
C ALA A 829 18.94 -21.62 4.76
N LEU A 830 19.74 -22.58 5.25
CA LEU A 830 20.90 -23.10 4.53
C LEU A 830 20.45 -23.94 3.32
N ASP A 831 20.99 -23.61 2.16
CA ASP A 831 20.69 -24.28 0.90
C ASP A 831 21.66 -25.44 0.63
N GLY A 832 21.13 -26.63 0.35
CA GLY A 832 21.91 -27.81 -0.01
C GLY A 832 22.80 -28.39 1.09
N TRP A 833 22.69 -27.92 2.34
CA TRP A 833 23.56 -28.37 3.44
C TRP A 833 23.05 -29.67 4.06
N TYR A 834 21.76 -29.75 4.40
CA TYR A 834 21.17 -30.97 4.97
C TYR A 834 20.89 -32.03 3.90
N GLU A 835 20.60 -31.61 2.67
CA GLU A 835 20.39 -32.48 1.51
C GLU A 835 21.61 -33.36 1.22
N GLN A 836 22.81 -32.89 1.57
CA GLN A 836 24.05 -33.67 1.46
C GLN A 836 24.07 -34.93 2.31
N VAL A 837 23.21 -35.01 3.33
CA VAL A 837 23.04 -36.21 4.18
C VAL A 837 21.65 -36.82 4.04
N GLY A 838 20.89 -36.45 2.99
CA GLY A 838 19.65 -37.12 2.58
C GLY A 838 18.34 -36.44 3.00
N PHE A 839 18.39 -35.28 3.67
CA PHE A 839 17.16 -34.57 4.03
C PHE A 839 16.49 -33.98 2.79
N GLU A 840 15.16 -34.02 2.77
CA GLU A 840 14.37 -33.43 1.70
C GLU A 840 13.51 -32.29 2.26
N VAL A 841 13.18 -31.31 1.41
CA VAL A 841 12.24 -30.24 1.78
C VAL A 841 10.87 -30.84 2.02
N TRP A 842 10.38 -30.75 3.25
CA TRP A 842 9.03 -31.16 3.61
C TRP A 842 8.02 -30.06 3.27
N ARG A 843 8.27 -28.84 3.78
CA ARG A 843 7.44 -27.67 3.50
C ARG A 843 8.28 -26.40 3.43
N SER A 844 7.74 -25.38 2.77
CA SER A 844 8.42 -24.11 2.54
C SER A 844 7.52 -22.92 2.87
N TYR A 845 8.16 -21.83 3.29
CA TYR A 845 7.51 -20.69 3.91
C TYR A 845 8.00 -19.36 3.32
N ARG A 846 7.26 -18.29 3.63
CA ARG A 846 7.67 -16.91 3.41
C ARG A 846 7.56 -16.14 4.74
N PRO A 847 8.67 -16.01 5.50
CA PRO A 847 8.72 -15.10 6.64
C PRO A 847 8.31 -13.69 6.20
N GLY A 848 7.74 -12.91 7.12
CA GLY A 848 7.36 -11.54 6.82
C GLY A 848 7.19 -10.69 8.06
N GLU A 849 7.13 -9.39 7.86
CA GLU A 849 6.93 -8.40 8.93
C GLU A 849 6.03 -7.25 8.43
N ILE A 850 5.41 -6.54 9.35
CA ILE A 850 4.62 -5.32 9.10
C ILE A 850 5.02 -4.17 10.01
#